data_AF-A0A7W1VRY0-F1
#
_entry.id   AF-A0A7W1VRY0-F1
#
_cell.length_a   1.000
_cell.length_b   1.000
_cell.length_c   1.000
_cell.angle_alpha   90.00
_cell.angle_beta   90.00
_cell.angle_gamma   90.00
#
_symmetry.space_group_name_H-M   'P 1'
#
loop_
_entity.id
_entity.type
_entity.pdbx_description
1 polymer ?
#
loop_
_entity_poly.entity_id
_entity_poly.type
_entity_poly.pdbx_seq_one_letter_code
_entity_poly.pdbx_strand_id
1 'polypeptide(L)'
;MGLKEQPKLSPEIEKRSYLSVIKRNWHLLPYDQLLQLLNWPAEELKFILREDDFFFIKLGSLKPKCEPLTLNAPKSSWTVADFRQAHAKATSSKVRNPEPLFSFVRDLSASVKSTRKQSLFSPRFCYSYFAVYGDPLLDDAVDPYPDGLLARLAESGVDGVWLQGLLSRMHRSPYAPHEAERAAERLRNLNKLAERAHKHGISIYLYLNEPRALPVASFEKFSELKGVVEGDYAALCSSRPEVQNYLRTATEHVARSVPKLGGFFTITGSENLTNCWSHHNGHACPRCGKRAPAAVIAEVNRVIHEGIKQAGTSAQLLVWDWGWQDGWVPEIIAALPQECSLMSVSEWSIPIERGGVKNEIGEYSISTIGPGPRAQRHWELARKRGLKTLAKIQAGNTWEIAAVPYIPALENVAQHAANLRDSGVSGLMLGWTLGGYPSPNLEVVAELTQPSKKPTVDEAMEAVAQRRFGKHSAHSVVEAWKIFSAAFREFPFNGHLVYSAPLQTGPSNLLWPQPTGYTATMVGIPYDDLNGWRANYPAPVFIAQFEKMASGFERGIERLKRAAKKTRKKEFRKSLEREIGIAEVVRLHYQSIANQARFYLLRNEYASLKTDAEKRTAKAELARLLEAEKALALTLRNLQLADSRIGFEASNHYFYIPEDLEEKAINCEYLLKSWLPDLK
;
A
#
# COMPACT_ATOMS: atom_id res chain seq x y z
N MET A 1 -18.20 26.29 -20.65
CA MET A 1 -16.75 26.08 -20.41
C MET A 1 -15.94 25.67 -21.64
N GLY A 2 -16.52 25.04 -22.68
CA GLY A 2 -15.74 24.59 -23.86
C GLY A 2 -14.95 23.29 -23.59
N LEU A 3 -15.39 22.53 -22.59
CA LEU A 3 -14.91 21.18 -22.31
C LEU A 3 -15.52 20.21 -23.31
N LYS A 4 -14.81 19.13 -23.62
CA LYS A 4 -15.35 18.05 -24.46
C LYS A 4 -16.49 17.35 -23.74
N GLU A 5 -17.35 16.69 -24.50
CA GLU A 5 -18.35 15.78 -23.94
C GLU A 5 -17.64 14.66 -23.15
N GLN A 6 -18.18 14.34 -21.97
CA GLN A 6 -17.62 13.31 -21.11
C GLN A 6 -17.87 11.93 -21.75
N PRO A 7 -16.83 11.10 -21.92
CA PRO A 7 -17.02 9.76 -22.45
C PRO A 7 -17.81 8.89 -21.47
N LYS A 8 -18.49 7.86 -21.98
CA LYS A 8 -19.09 6.83 -21.12
C LYS A 8 -18.00 6.15 -20.28
N LEU A 9 -18.28 5.92 -19.01
CA LEU A 9 -17.38 5.19 -18.12
C LEU A 9 -17.26 3.73 -18.58
N SER A 10 -16.06 3.16 -18.45
CA SER A 10 -15.88 1.73 -18.67
C SER A 10 -16.37 0.94 -17.44
N PRO A 11 -16.81 -0.31 -17.60
CA PRO A 11 -17.22 -1.15 -16.46
C PRO A 11 -16.14 -1.30 -15.38
N GLU A 12 -14.86 -1.31 -15.78
CA GLU A 12 -13.75 -1.35 -14.83
C GLU A 12 -13.68 -0.09 -13.96
N ILE A 13 -13.88 1.10 -14.55
CA ILE A 13 -13.88 2.35 -13.81
C ILE A 13 -15.07 2.39 -12.85
N GLU A 14 -16.27 2.05 -13.31
CA GLU A 14 -17.48 2.05 -12.47
C GLU A 14 -17.32 1.17 -11.22
N LYS A 15 -16.69 0.00 -11.37
CA LYS A 15 -16.57 -0.98 -10.29
C LYS A 15 -15.34 -0.78 -9.40
N ARG A 16 -14.24 -0.25 -9.94
CA ARG A 16 -12.94 -0.23 -9.26
C ARG A 16 -12.44 1.15 -8.89
N SER A 17 -13.12 2.24 -9.25
CA SER A 17 -12.59 3.60 -9.03
C SER A 17 -13.23 4.36 -7.87
N TYR A 18 -14.15 3.76 -7.11
CA TYR A 18 -14.94 4.47 -6.09
C TYR A 18 -14.06 5.23 -5.07
N LEU A 19 -12.96 4.65 -4.56
CA LEU A 19 -12.02 5.37 -3.68
C LEU A 19 -11.38 6.58 -4.36
N SER A 20 -10.98 6.46 -5.63
CA SER A 20 -10.45 7.58 -6.42
C SER A 20 -11.50 8.68 -6.58
N VAL A 21 -12.74 8.31 -6.92
CA VAL A 21 -13.85 9.26 -7.10
C VAL A 21 -14.14 10.00 -5.80
N ILE A 22 -14.24 9.28 -4.68
CA ILE A 22 -14.50 9.87 -3.36
C ILE A 22 -13.40 10.85 -2.98
N LYS A 23 -12.12 10.45 -3.05
CA LYS A 23 -10.98 11.32 -2.69
C LYS A 23 -10.97 12.61 -3.50
N ARG A 24 -11.12 12.52 -4.83
CA ARG A 24 -11.10 13.68 -5.74
C ARG A 24 -12.23 14.67 -5.46
N ASN A 25 -13.35 14.20 -4.90
CA ASN A 25 -14.52 15.04 -4.62
C ASN A 25 -14.69 15.36 -3.13
N TRP A 26 -13.79 14.91 -2.25
CA TRP A 26 -13.96 14.97 -0.80
C TRP A 26 -14.06 16.41 -0.26
N HIS A 27 -13.27 17.32 -0.84
CA HIS A 27 -13.28 18.75 -0.51
C HIS A 27 -14.19 19.57 -1.44
N LEU A 28 -14.76 18.95 -2.47
CA LEU A 28 -15.52 19.66 -3.50
C LEU A 28 -17.03 19.54 -3.30
N LEU A 29 -17.53 18.33 -3.00
CA LEU A 29 -18.96 18.05 -2.94
C LEU A 29 -19.47 17.92 -1.50
N PRO A 30 -20.66 18.45 -1.15
CA PRO A 30 -21.36 18.05 0.07
C PRO A 30 -21.73 16.56 0.02
N TYR A 31 -22.01 15.98 1.18
CA TYR A 31 -22.28 14.55 1.32
C TYR A 31 -23.40 14.07 0.38
N ASP A 32 -24.50 14.82 0.27
CA ASP A 32 -25.63 14.45 -0.58
C ASP A 32 -25.28 14.42 -2.08
N GLN A 33 -24.50 15.40 -2.57
CA GLN A 33 -24.05 15.41 -3.97
C GLN A 33 -23.01 14.32 -4.24
N LEU A 34 -22.21 13.93 -3.23
CA LEU A 34 -21.31 12.80 -3.34
C LEU A 34 -22.10 11.48 -3.48
N LEU A 35 -23.16 11.29 -2.69
CA LEU A 35 -24.07 10.13 -2.84
C LEU A 35 -24.74 10.09 -4.21
N GLN A 36 -25.19 11.25 -4.73
CA GLN A 36 -25.74 11.36 -6.07
C GLN A 36 -24.71 10.99 -7.15
N LEU A 37 -23.46 11.45 -7.02
CA LEU A 37 -22.38 11.13 -7.95
C LEU A 37 -22.06 9.62 -7.97
N LEU A 38 -22.05 8.99 -6.79
CA LEU A 38 -21.77 7.56 -6.64
C LEU A 38 -22.98 6.69 -6.99
N ASN A 39 -24.19 7.26 -6.98
CA ASN A 39 -25.45 6.53 -7.02
C ASN A 39 -25.57 5.50 -5.88
N TRP A 40 -25.15 5.88 -4.67
CA TRP A 40 -25.11 5.00 -3.49
C TRP A 40 -26.05 5.47 -2.37
N PRO A 41 -26.64 4.54 -1.59
CA PRO A 41 -27.24 4.87 -0.31
C PRO A 41 -26.18 5.25 0.73
N ALA A 42 -26.58 6.02 1.75
CA ALA A 42 -25.66 6.50 2.79
C ALA A 42 -24.95 5.36 3.56
N GLU A 43 -25.64 4.23 3.78
CA GLU A 43 -25.08 3.08 4.49
C GLU A 43 -23.94 2.40 3.72
N GLU A 44 -23.99 2.42 2.38
CA GLU A 44 -22.91 1.86 1.55
C GLU A 44 -21.64 2.71 1.66
N LEU A 45 -21.76 4.03 1.56
CA LEU A 45 -20.61 4.92 1.77
C LEU A 45 -20.05 4.79 3.19
N LYS A 46 -20.91 4.72 4.21
CA LYS A 46 -20.49 4.52 5.61
C LYS A 46 -19.75 3.19 5.80
N PHE A 47 -20.21 2.13 5.15
CA PHE A 47 -19.55 0.83 5.16
C PHE A 47 -18.15 0.91 4.55
N ILE A 48 -18.02 1.50 3.35
CA ILE A 48 -16.73 1.67 2.67
C ILE A 48 -15.77 2.53 3.48
N LEU A 49 -16.23 3.63 4.07
CA LEU A 49 -15.41 4.50 4.92
C LEU A 49 -14.80 3.74 6.12
N ARG A 50 -15.49 2.72 6.63
CA ARG A 50 -15.06 1.93 7.78
C ARG A 50 -14.20 0.72 7.41
N GLU A 51 -14.66 -0.09 6.46
CA GLU A 51 -14.08 -1.42 6.22
C GLU A 51 -13.01 -1.43 5.11
N ASP A 52 -12.97 -0.42 4.23
CA ASP A 52 -12.03 -0.38 3.11
C ASP A 52 -10.68 0.21 3.57
N ASP A 53 -9.83 -0.65 4.14
CA ASP A 53 -8.43 -0.35 4.54
C ASP A 53 -8.21 1.08 5.09
N PHE A 54 -8.85 1.40 6.23
CA PHE A 54 -8.72 2.70 6.91
C PHE A 54 -9.10 3.92 6.04
N PHE A 55 -10.01 3.78 5.08
CA PHE A 55 -10.31 4.85 4.12
C PHE A 55 -10.76 6.17 4.77
N PHE A 56 -11.55 6.13 5.84
CA PHE A 56 -11.91 7.37 6.55
C PHE A 56 -10.69 8.10 7.16
N ILE A 57 -9.70 7.35 7.67
CA ILE A 57 -8.45 7.92 8.19
C ILE A 57 -7.62 8.50 7.04
N LYS A 58 -7.57 7.80 5.90
CA LYS A 58 -6.93 8.29 4.66
C LYS A 58 -7.59 9.59 4.16
N LEU A 59 -8.84 9.86 4.52
CA LEU A 59 -9.57 11.10 4.23
C LEU A 59 -9.48 12.16 5.35
N GLY A 60 -8.71 11.92 6.41
CA GLY A 60 -8.49 12.84 7.52
C GLY A 60 -9.48 12.73 8.67
N SER A 61 -10.25 11.64 8.73
CA SER A 61 -11.26 11.38 9.77
C SER A 61 -12.31 12.49 9.90
N LEU A 62 -12.57 13.22 8.81
CA LEU A 62 -13.54 14.29 8.73
C LEU A 62 -14.06 14.45 7.30
N LYS A 63 -15.34 14.81 7.15
CA LYS A 63 -15.88 15.31 5.88
C LYS A 63 -15.94 16.83 5.96
N PRO A 64 -15.20 17.58 5.12
CA PRO A 64 -15.29 19.04 5.08
C PRO A 64 -16.71 19.49 4.77
N LYS A 65 -17.14 20.59 5.41
CA LYS A 65 -18.38 21.28 5.05
C LYS A 65 -18.19 21.96 3.71
N CYS A 66 -18.81 21.40 2.67
CA CYS A 66 -18.80 21.93 1.32
C CYS A 66 -20.15 22.57 1.02
N GLU A 67 -20.16 23.75 0.40
CA GLU A 67 -21.38 24.33 -0.15
C GLU A 67 -21.85 23.50 -1.36
N PRO A 68 -23.16 23.42 -1.63
CA PRO A 68 -23.68 22.77 -2.83
C PRO A 68 -23.02 23.30 -4.11
N LEU A 69 -22.37 22.40 -4.84
CA LEU A 69 -21.71 22.74 -6.09
C LEU A 69 -22.77 23.07 -7.13
N THR A 70 -22.76 24.32 -7.57
CA THR A 70 -23.63 24.87 -8.62
C THR A 70 -22.79 25.60 -9.65
N LEU A 71 -23.20 25.54 -10.91
CA LEU A 71 -22.49 26.23 -11.98
C LEU A 71 -22.79 27.73 -11.91
N ASN A 72 -21.78 28.54 -11.57
CA ASN A 72 -21.86 29.99 -11.47
C ASN A 72 -20.82 30.67 -12.35
N ALA A 73 -21.01 31.96 -12.65
CA ALA A 73 -19.97 32.78 -13.27
C ALA A 73 -18.73 32.88 -12.34
N PRO A 74 -17.49 32.89 -12.88
CA PRO A 74 -16.30 32.97 -12.05
C PRO A 74 -16.27 34.28 -11.26
N LYS A 75 -15.91 34.18 -9.96
CA LYS A 75 -15.76 35.33 -9.05
C LYS A 75 -14.32 35.84 -8.95
N SER A 76 -13.37 35.20 -9.65
CA SER A 76 -11.95 35.55 -9.62
C SER A 76 -11.54 36.40 -10.83
N SER A 77 -10.38 37.05 -10.74
CA SER A 77 -9.75 37.77 -11.86
C SER A 77 -9.31 36.84 -13.00
N TRP A 78 -9.29 35.54 -12.77
CA TRP A 78 -8.98 34.53 -13.78
C TRP A 78 -10.20 34.27 -14.66
N THR A 79 -10.12 34.67 -15.93
CA THR A 79 -11.26 34.60 -16.84
C THR A 79 -11.50 33.17 -17.36
N VAL A 80 -12.67 32.93 -17.94
CA VAL A 80 -12.96 31.68 -18.67
C VAL A 80 -11.99 31.47 -19.84
N ALA A 81 -11.50 32.56 -20.46
CA ALA A 81 -10.51 32.49 -21.53
C ALA A 81 -9.14 32.03 -21.02
N ASP A 82 -8.68 32.56 -19.89
CA ASP A 82 -7.43 32.14 -19.24
C ASP A 82 -7.48 30.67 -18.86
N PHE A 83 -8.61 30.21 -18.31
CA PHE A 83 -8.82 28.81 -17.98
C PHE A 83 -8.75 27.93 -19.23
N ARG A 84 -9.44 28.30 -20.31
CA ARG A 84 -9.40 27.55 -21.58
C ARG A 84 -8.00 27.45 -22.14
N GLN A 85 -7.21 28.53 -22.07
CA GLN A 85 -5.83 28.53 -22.54
C GLN A 85 -4.95 27.60 -21.69
N ALA A 86 -5.03 27.70 -20.37
CA ALA A 86 -4.26 26.85 -19.46
C ALA A 86 -4.66 25.37 -19.62
N HIS A 87 -5.95 25.08 -19.68
CA HIS A 87 -6.50 23.74 -19.92
C HIS A 87 -6.07 23.17 -21.27
N ALA A 88 -6.12 23.94 -22.36
CA ALA A 88 -5.66 23.48 -23.67
C ALA A 88 -4.17 23.10 -23.68
N LYS A 89 -3.33 23.87 -22.98
CA LYS A 89 -1.90 23.54 -22.82
C LYS A 89 -1.73 22.28 -21.98
N ALA A 90 -2.42 22.18 -20.84
CA ALA A 90 -2.31 21.06 -19.90
C ALA A 90 -2.79 19.72 -20.51
N THR A 91 -3.87 19.76 -21.29
CA THR A 91 -4.44 18.59 -21.94
C THR A 91 -3.71 18.16 -23.22
N SER A 92 -2.82 19.00 -23.75
CA SER A 92 -2.01 18.62 -24.92
C SER A 92 -1.11 17.42 -24.57
N SER A 93 -1.26 16.32 -25.30
CA SER A 93 -0.47 15.10 -25.06
C SER A 93 0.32 14.72 -26.31
N LYS A 94 1.53 14.22 -26.10
CA LYS A 94 2.35 13.61 -27.16
C LYS A 94 2.10 12.09 -27.28
N VAL A 95 1.32 11.52 -26.37
CA VAL A 95 0.99 10.09 -26.35
C VAL A 95 -0.08 9.82 -27.42
N ARG A 96 0.28 9.05 -28.45
CA ARG A 96 -0.62 8.76 -29.58
C ARG A 96 -1.77 7.84 -29.20
N ASN A 97 -1.48 6.82 -28.38
CA ASN A 97 -2.42 5.78 -27.97
C ASN A 97 -2.38 5.69 -26.44
N PRO A 98 -3.15 6.52 -25.72
CA PRO A 98 -3.18 6.44 -24.27
C PRO A 98 -3.78 5.10 -23.81
N GLU A 99 -3.18 4.47 -22.80
CA GLU A 99 -3.73 3.32 -22.12
C GLU A 99 -4.87 3.80 -21.19
N PRO A 100 -6.12 3.34 -21.38
CA PRO A 100 -7.20 3.64 -20.44
C PRO A 100 -6.89 3.18 -19.02
N LEU A 101 -7.42 3.88 -18.01
CA LEU A 101 -7.34 3.44 -16.62
C LEU A 101 -7.78 1.98 -16.48
N PHE A 102 -7.08 1.23 -15.62
CA PHE A 102 -7.29 -0.20 -15.36
C PHE A 102 -6.99 -1.13 -16.54
N SER A 103 -6.38 -0.66 -17.63
CA SER A 103 -5.98 -1.55 -18.74
C SER A 103 -5.07 -2.70 -18.30
N PHE A 104 -4.24 -2.47 -17.28
CA PHE A 104 -3.41 -3.51 -16.67
C PHE A 104 -4.21 -4.68 -16.08
N VAL A 105 -5.47 -4.49 -15.67
CA VAL A 105 -6.33 -5.57 -15.15
C VAL A 105 -6.54 -6.61 -16.24
N ARG A 106 -6.94 -6.18 -17.44
CA ARG A 106 -7.07 -7.07 -18.61
C ARG A 106 -5.75 -7.76 -18.93
N ASP A 107 -4.65 -7.02 -18.93
CA ASP A 107 -3.32 -7.56 -19.28
C ASP A 107 -2.81 -8.60 -18.26
N LEU A 108 -3.12 -8.42 -16.97
CA LEU A 108 -2.80 -9.36 -15.90
C LEU A 108 -3.76 -10.56 -15.88
N SER A 109 -5.04 -10.36 -16.20
CA SER A 109 -6.04 -11.42 -16.30
C SER A 109 -5.83 -12.34 -17.50
N ALA A 110 -5.19 -11.84 -18.56
CA ALA A 110 -4.96 -12.60 -19.78
C ALA A 110 -4.14 -13.88 -19.53
N SER A 111 -4.62 -15.01 -20.06
CA SER A 111 -3.96 -16.32 -19.91
C SER A 111 -2.52 -16.29 -20.42
N VAL A 112 -1.62 -16.91 -19.66
CA VAL A 112 -0.24 -17.16 -20.05
C VAL A 112 0.15 -18.57 -19.68
N LYS A 113 1.09 -19.14 -20.45
CA LYS A 113 1.80 -20.33 -20.03
C LYS A 113 2.85 -19.89 -19.01
N SER A 114 2.77 -20.44 -17.81
CA SER A 114 3.78 -20.23 -16.78
C SER A 114 4.35 -21.57 -16.34
N THR A 115 5.59 -21.53 -15.85
CA THR A 115 6.18 -22.66 -15.14
C THR A 115 6.48 -22.22 -13.73
N ARG A 116 6.02 -23.01 -12.76
CA ARG A 116 6.26 -22.72 -11.34
C ARG A 116 7.76 -22.83 -11.05
N LYS A 117 8.29 -21.82 -10.35
CA LYS A 117 9.64 -21.89 -9.79
C LYS A 117 9.61 -22.51 -8.40
N GLN A 118 10.53 -23.42 -8.12
CA GLN A 118 10.75 -23.96 -6.78
C GLN A 118 11.53 -22.96 -5.92
N SER A 119 11.32 -23.02 -4.61
CA SER A 119 11.88 -22.09 -3.64
C SER A 119 12.21 -22.80 -2.32
N LEU A 120 13.28 -22.36 -1.66
CA LEU A 120 13.66 -22.74 -0.30
C LEU A 120 12.66 -22.23 0.74
N PHE A 121 11.99 -21.11 0.46
CA PHE A 121 10.91 -20.61 1.29
C PHE A 121 9.55 -21.11 0.82
N SER A 122 8.72 -21.57 1.75
CA SER A 122 7.30 -21.83 1.57
C SER A 122 6.57 -21.72 2.94
N PRO A 123 5.48 -20.95 3.04
CA PRO A 123 4.84 -20.22 1.96
C PRO A 123 5.60 -18.96 1.56
N ARG A 124 5.32 -18.48 0.35
CA ARG A 124 5.71 -17.22 -0.25
C ARG A 124 4.47 -16.57 -0.82
N PHE A 125 3.88 -15.68 -0.03
CA PHE A 125 2.56 -15.17 -0.33
C PHE A 125 2.49 -13.65 -0.36
N CYS A 126 1.59 -13.13 -1.18
CA CYS A 126 1.37 -11.69 -1.36
C CYS A 126 -0.11 -11.37 -1.57
N TYR A 127 -0.46 -10.10 -1.48
CA TYR A 127 -1.79 -9.61 -1.85
C TYR A 127 -1.91 -9.46 -3.36
N SER A 128 -3.13 -9.40 -3.89
CA SER A 128 -3.38 -9.12 -5.30
C SER A 128 -2.94 -7.71 -5.65
N TYR A 129 -2.47 -7.49 -6.88
CA TYR A 129 -2.17 -6.14 -7.33
C TYR A 129 -3.41 -5.26 -7.45
N PHE A 130 -4.61 -5.82 -7.67
CA PHE A 130 -5.83 -5.06 -7.95
C PHE A 130 -7.09 -5.63 -7.32
N ALA A 131 -6.96 -6.49 -6.30
CA ALA A 131 -8.12 -6.88 -5.50
C ALA A 131 -8.66 -5.64 -4.79
N VAL A 132 -9.99 -5.54 -4.75
CA VAL A 132 -10.69 -4.56 -3.93
C VAL A 132 -10.81 -5.10 -2.50
N TYR A 133 -10.79 -4.22 -1.50
CA TYR A 133 -10.90 -4.60 -0.09
C TYR A 133 -12.33 -4.98 0.34
N GLY A 134 -13.32 -4.79 -0.55
CA GLY A 134 -14.73 -5.11 -0.32
C GLY A 134 -15.04 -6.61 -0.18
N ASP A 135 -16.14 -7.08 -0.78
CA ASP A 135 -16.54 -8.49 -0.73
C ASP A 135 -16.28 -9.22 -2.06
N PRO A 136 -15.00 -9.50 -2.41
CA PRO A 136 -14.64 -10.07 -3.72
C PRO A 136 -15.16 -11.51 -3.91
N LEU A 137 -15.78 -12.10 -2.90
CA LEU A 137 -16.39 -13.44 -2.98
C LEU A 137 -17.83 -13.42 -3.47
N LEU A 138 -18.47 -12.25 -3.59
CA LEU A 138 -19.84 -12.10 -4.09
C LEU A 138 -19.95 -11.32 -5.41
N ASP A 139 -18.92 -10.57 -5.79
CA ASP A 139 -18.89 -9.85 -7.06
C ASP A 139 -18.02 -10.57 -8.09
N ASP A 140 -18.66 -11.37 -8.93
CA ASP A 140 -18.01 -12.12 -10.02
C ASP A 140 -17.27 -11.21 -11.03
N ALA A 141 -17.60 -9.92 -11.09
CA ALA A 141 -16.94 -8.98 -11.99
C ALA A 141 -15.60 -8.44 -11.45
N VAL A 142 -15.31 -8.65 -10.17
CA VAL A 142 -14.12 -8.11 -9.49
C VAL A 142 -13.26 -9.26 -8.96
N ASP A 143 -12.95 -10.21 -9.83
CA ASP A 143 -12.11 -11.36 -9.51
C ASP A 143 -10.74 -10.88 -8.95
N PRO A 144 -10.41 -11.22 -7.67
CA PRO A 144 -9.17 -10.77 -7.05
C PRO A 144 -7.94 -11.51 -7.59
N TYR A 145 -8.12 -12.73 -8.13
CA TYR A 145 -7.02 -13.60 -8.57
C TYR A 145 -7.39 -14.38 -9.85
N PRO A 146 -7.54 -13.70 -11.00
CA PRO A 146 -7.81 -14.37 -12.27
C PRO A 146 -6.65 -15.28 -12.68
N ASP A 147 -6.92 -16.28 -13.53
CA ASP A 147 -5.94 -17.29 -13.96
C ASP A 147 -4.63 -16.68 -14.48
N GLY A 148 -4.71 -15.60 -15.28
CA GLY A 148 -3.53 -14.92 -15.79
C GLY A 148 -2.63 -14.34 -14.69
N LEU A 149 -3.22 -13.81 -13.61
CA LEU A 149 -2.47 -13.23 -12.50
C LEU A 149 -1.82 -14.35 -11.69
N LEU A 150 -2.57 -15.40 -11.36
CA LEU A 150 -2.06 -16.58 -10.66
C LEU A 150 -0.88 -17.20 -11.40
N ALA A 151 -1.00 -17.38 -12.72
CA ALA A 151 0.08 -17.93 -13.54
C ALA A 151 1.37 -17.08 -13.48
N ARG A 152 1.25 -15.74 -13.55
CA ARG A 152 2.40 -14.81 -13.48
C ARG A 152 3.04 -14.75 -12.09
N LEU A 153 2.22 -14.82 -11.05
CA LEU A 153 2.69 -14.90 -9.66
C LEU A 153 3.49 -16.21 -9.45
N ALA A 154 2.95 -17.34 -9.92
CA ALA A 154 3.65 -18.64 -9.85
C ALA A 154 4.99 -18.64 -10.60
N GLU A 155 5.05 -18.00 -11.76
CA GLU A 155 6.30 -17.81 -12.53
C GLU A 155 7.33 -16.94 -11.78
N SER A 156 6.83 -15.99 -10.98
CA SER A 156 7.64 -15.13 -10.11
C SER A 156 8.01 -15.81 -8.79
N GLY A 157 7.69 -17.10 -8.62
CA GLY A 157 8.02 -17.90 -7.43
C GLY A 157 7.10 -17.68 -6.22
N VAL A 158 5.93 -17.08 -6.43
CA VAL A 158 4.86 -17.00 -5.41
C VAL A 158 4.13 -18.34 -5.37
N ASP A 159 3.92 -18.89 -4.18
CA ASP A 159 3.14 -20.13 -3.97
C ASP A 159 1.94 -19.95 -3.03
N GLY A 160 1.68 -18.70 -2.62
CA GLY A 160 0.47 -18.36 -1.89
C GLY A 160 -0.04 -16.96 -2.23
N VAL A 161 -1.33 -16.74 -2.04
CA VAL A 161 -1.95 -15.41 -2.08
C VAL A 161 -2.90 -15.26 -0.90
N TRP A 162 -3.30 -14.04 -0.56
CA TRP A 162 -4.19 -13.86 0.58
C TRP A 162 -5.38 -12.93 0.34
N LEU A 163 -6.43 -13.11 1.13
CA LEU A 163 -7.68 -12.36 1.12
C LEU A 163 -8.03 -11.98 2.56
N GLN A 164 -8.77 -10.89 2.76
CA GLN A 164 -9.39 -10.65 4.07
C GLN A 164 -10.47 -11.70 4.33
N GLY A 165 -10.48 -12.26 5.55
CA GLY A 165 -11.53 -13.14 6.04
C GLY A 165 -12.26 -12.53 7.21
N LEU A 166 -13.59 -12.42 7.11
CA LEU A 166 -14.47 -12.06 8.22
C LEU A 166 -15.31 -13.29 8.59
N LEU A 167 -15.09 -13.83 9.79
CA LEU A 167 -15.74 -15.06 10.25
C LEU A 167 -17.26 -14.90 10.34
N SER A 168 -17.74 -13.72 10.74
CA SER A 168 -19.17 -13.41 10.83
C SER A 168 -19.89 -13.43 9.48
N ARG A 169 -19.16 -13.23 8.37
CA ARG A 169 -19.69 -13.30 7.01
C ARG A 169 -19.64 -14.70 6.40
N MET A 170 -18.88 -15.61 6.99
CA MET A 170 -18.68 -16.99 6.49
C MET A 170 -19.28 -18.04 7.42
N HIS A 171 -19.60 -17.68 8.65
CA HIS A 171 -20.26 -18.55 9.62
C HIS A 171 -21.21 -17.72 10.48
N ARG A 172 -22.37 -18.30 10.80
CA ARG A 172 -23.40 -17.60 11.58
C ARG A 172 -22.88 -17.26 12.97
N SER A 173 -22.64 -15.97 13.22
CA SER A 173 -22.36 -15.46 14.55
C SER A 173 -23.63 -15.49 15.40
N PRO A 174 -23.60 -16.00 16.64
CA PRO A 174 -24.71 -15.87 17.58
C PRO A 174 -25.04 -14.41 17.91
N TYR A 175 -24.08 -13.50 17.73
CA TYR A 175 -24.14 -12.11 18.16
C TYR A 175 -24.44 -11.13 17.02
N ALA A 176 -24.19 -11.56 15.78
CA ALA A 176 -24.47 -10.80 14.55
C ALA A 176 -24.96 -11.75 13.44
N PRO A 177 -26.12 -12.40 13.59
CA PRO A 177 -26.53 -13.49 12.69
C PRO A 177 -26.84 -13.02 11.26
N HIS A 178 -27.23 -11.75 11.08
CA HIS A 178 -27.55 -11.15 9.78
C HIS A 178 -26.31 -11.02 8.87
N GLU A 179 -25.10 -10.91 9.44
CA GLU A 179 -23.87 -10.80 8.63
C GLU A 179 -23.60 -12.06 7.79
N ALA A 180 -24.15 -13.21 8.21
CA ALA A 180 -23.96 -14.51 7.59
C ALA A 180 -25.02 -14.85 6.52
N GLU A 181 -25.93 -13.93 6.14
CA GLU A 181 -27.02 -14.20 5.18
C GLU A 181 -26.55 -14.85 3.87
N ARG A 182 -25.37 -14.44 3.36
CA ARG A 182 -24.75 -15.00 2.13
C ARG A 182 -23.51 -15.86 2.40
N ALA A 183 -23.35 -16.38 3.62
CA ALA A 183 -22.17 -17.16 4.02
C ALA A 183 -21.93 -18.39 3.13
N ALA A 184 -22.97 -19.15 2.83
CA ALA A 184 -22.86 -20.35 1.99
C ALA A 184 -22.38 -20.03 0.56
N GLU A 185 -22.77 -18.87 0.03
CA GLU A 185 -22.33 -18.41 -1.29
C GLU A 185 -20.86 -17.98 -1.28
N ARG A 186 -20.45 -17.20 -0.27
CA ARG A 186 -19.04 -16.81 -0.08
C ARG A 186 -18.13 -18.02 0.04
N LEU A 187 -18.51 -19.02 0.85
CA LEU A 187 -17.72 -20.24 1.02
C LEU A 187 -17.64 -21.06 -0.28
N ARG A 188 -18.73 -21.16 -1.05
CA ARG A 188 -18.68 -21.81 -2.38
C ARG A 188 -17.72 -21.10 -3.33
N ASN A 189 -17.77 -19.77 -3.37
CA ASN A 189 -16.93 -18.98 -4.27
C ASN A 189 -15.46 -18.97 -3.81
N LEU A 190 -15.20 -18.92 -2.51
CA LEU A 190 -13.87 -19.12 -1.94
C LEU A 190 -13.31 -20.50 -2.27
N ASN A 191 -14.14 -21.56 -2.21
CA ASN A 191 -13.70 -22.90 -2.60
C ASN A 191 -13.37 -22.99 -4.09
N LYS A 192 -14.19 -22.40 -4.98
CA LYS A 192 -13.86 -22.31 -6.41
C LYS A 192 -12.53 -21.58 -6.64
N LEU A 193 -12.31 -20.49 -5.92
CA LEU A 193 -11.09 -19.70 -5.99
C LEU A 193 -9.86 -20.50 -5.53
N ALA A 194 -9.98 -21.22 -4.40
CA ALA A 194 -8.92 -22.09 -3.88
C ALA A 194 -8.58 -23.24 -4.83
N GLU A 195 -9.61 -23.88 -5.42
CA GLU A 195 -9.44 -24.91 -6.44
C GLU A 195 -8.71 -24.38 -7.69
N ARG A 196 -9.05 -23.17 -8.13
CA ARG A 196 -8.37 -22.52 -9.25
C ARG A 196 -6.92 -22.18 -8.93
N ALA A 197 -6.66 -21.51 -7.80
CA ALA A 197 -5.32 -21.17 -7.36
C ALA A 197 -4.42 -22.42 -7.25
N HIS A 198 -4.97 -23.51 -6.72
CA HIS A 198 -4.23 -24.76 -6.54
C HIS A 198 -3.76 -25.37 -7.87
N LYS A 199 -4.49 -25.19 -8.98
CA LYS A 199 -4.05 -25.64 -10.32
C LYS A 199 -2.75 -24.96 -10.78
N HIS A 200 -2.46 -23.77 -10.26
CA HIS A 200 -1.22 -23.03 -10.50
C HIS A 200 -0.15 -23.31 -9.43
N GLY A 201 -0.42 -24.20 -8.48
CA GLY A 201 0.44 -24.45 -7.33
C GLY A 201 0.45 -23.31 -6.30
N ILE A 202 -0.61 -22.50 -6.27
CA ILE A 202 -0.81 -21.39 -5.35
C ILE A 202 -1.86 -21.77 -4.30
N SER A 203 -1.54 -21.52 -3.03
CA SER A 203 -2.48 -21.67 -1.92
C SER A 203 -3.12 -20.34 -1.53
N ILE A 204 -4.33 -20.37 -0.97
CA ILE A 204 -5.00 -19.17 -0.46
C ILE A 204 -4.90 -19.11 1.06
N TYR A 205 -4.53 -17.95 1.59
CA TYR A 205 -4.49 -17.66 3.01
C TYR A 205 -5.55 -16.61 3.36
N LEU A 206 -6.32 -16.83 4.44
CA LEU A 206 -7.25 -15.83 4.95
C LEU A 206 -6.59 -15.01 6.05
N TYR A 207 -6.61 -13.68 5.89
CA TYR A 207 -6.25 -12.76 6.95
C TYR A 207 -7.40 -12.67 7.96
N LEU A 208 -7.16 -13.04 9.22
CA LEU A 208 -8.13 -12.92 10.31
C LEU A 208 -7.67 -11.88 11.33
N ASN A 209 -8.55 -10.90 11.58
CA ASN A 209 -8.42 -9.95 12.67
C ASN A 209 -9.67 -10.07 13.54
N GLU A 210 -9.74 -11.21 14.22
CA GLU A 210 -10.91 -11.77 14.88
C GLU A 210 -10.63 -12.08 16.36
N PRO A 211 -11.65 -12.09 17.24
CA PRO A 211 -13.04 -11.70 16.99
C PRO A 211 -13.21 -10.22 16.62
N ARG A 212 -14.08 -9.90 15.65
CA ARG A 212 -14.45 -8.51 15.37
C ARG A 212 -15.21 -7.88 16.54
N ALA A 213 -14.88 -6.61 16.86
CA ALA A 213 -15.64 -5.82 17.82
C ALA A 213 -17.05 -5.52 17.31
N LEU A 214 -18.00 -5.45 18.23
CA LEU A 214 -19.41 -5.16 17.94
C LEU A 214 -19.79 -3.78 18.47
N PRO A 215 -20.81 -3.12 17.90
CA PRO A 215 -21.37 -1.90 18.48
C PRO A 215 -21.74 -2.10 19.95
N VAL A 216 -21.53 -1.08 20.79
CA VAL A 216 -21.84 -1.17 22.24
C VAL A 216 -23.30 -1.59 22.49
N ALA A 217 -24.23 -1.09 21.67
CA ALA A 217 -25.65 -1.44 21.76
C ALA A 217 -25.93 -2.95 21.57
N SER A 218 -25.09 -3.66 20.82
CA SER A 218 -25.26 -5.11 20.64
C SER A 218 -25.15 -5.87 21.97
N PHE A 219 -24.37 -5.36 22.92
CA PHE A 219 -24.13 -6.01 24.22
C PHE A 219 -25.26 -5.87 25.24
N GLU A 220 -26.34 -5.16 24.94
CA GLU A 220 -27.54 -5.12 25.81
C GLU A 220 -28.13 -6.52 26.04
N LYS A 221 -28.02 -7.40 25.02
CA LYS A 221 -28.54 -8.77 25.08
C LYS A 221 -27.54 -9.81 25.58
N PHE A 222 -26.25 -9.48 25.65
CA PHE A 222 -25.15 -10.39 25.99
C PHE A 222 -24.03 -9.65 26.74
N SER A 223 -24.42 -8.95 27.81
CA SER A 223 -23.56 -8.05 28.59
C SER A 223 -22.32 -8.74 29.18
N GLU A 224 -22.45 -10.03 29.49
CA GLU A 224 -21.39 -10.89 30.02
C GLU A 224 -20.24 -11.14 29.03
N LEU A 225 -20.48 -10.93 27.73
CA LEU A 225 -19.48 -11.08 26.67
C LEU A 225 -18.68 -9.80 26.40
N LYS A 226 -19.17 -8.66 26.89
CA LYS A 226 -18.59 -7.33 26.63
C LYS A 226 -17.18 -7.20 27.19
N GLY A 227 -16.21 -6.96 26.31
CA GLY A 227 -14.82 -6.66 26.65
C GLY A 227 -14.59 -5.17 26.93
N VAL A 228 -13.38 -4.71 26.63
CA VAL A 228 -13.05 -3.27 26.66
C VAL A 228 -13.87 -2.50 25.63
N VAL A 229 -14.17 -1.24 25.92
CA VAL A 229 -14.93 -0.32 25.06
C VAL A 229 -13.96 0.70 24.47
N GLU A 230 -14.09 0.96 23.17
CA GLU A 230 -13.40 2.03 22.47
C GLU A 230 -14.37 2.71 21.50
N GLY A 231 -14.65 4.00 21.74
CA GLY A 231 -15.69 4.73 21.02
C GLY A 231 -17.04 4.00 21.10
N ASP A 232 -17.66 3.80 19.95
CA ASP A 232 -18.98 3.17 19.82
C ASP A 232 -18.93 1.64 19.77
N TYR A 233 -17.75 1.03 19.95
CA TYR A 233 -17.54 -0.41 19.83
C TYR A 233 -16.99 -1.01 21.13
N ALA A 234 -17.22 -2.31 21.31
CA ALA A 234 -16.59 -3.08 22.36
C ALA A 234 -16.08 -4.43 21.86
N ALA A 235 -14.94 -4.86 22.42
CA ALA A 235 -14.36 -6.15 22.11
C ALA A 235 -15.30 -7.30 22.52
N LEU A 236 -15.30 -8.40 21.79
CA LEU A 236 -15.81 -9.67 22.32
C LEU A 236 -14.75 -10.28 23.25
N CYS A 237 -15.08 -10.43 24.53
CA CYS A 237 -14.12 -10.87 25.53
C CYS A 237 -13.76 -12.35 25.36
N SER A 238 -12.58 -12.66 24.82
CA SER A 238 -12.10 -14.03 24.61
C SER A 238 -11.97 -14.88 25.89
N SER A 239 -11.98 -14.26 27.08
CA SER A 239 -12.06 -15.00 28.36
C SER A 239 -13.38 -15.74 28.57
N ARG A 240 -14.38 -15.50 27.72
CA ARG A 240 -15.69 -16.15 27.77
C ARG A 240 -15.70 -17.41 26.90
N PRO A 241 -16.04 -18.59 27.44
CA PRO A 241 -16.12 -19.84 26.66
C PRO A 241 -17.01 -19.72 25.42
N GLU A 242 -18.06 -18.91 25.47
CA GLU A 242 -19.00 -18.68 24.38
C GLU A 242 -18.32 -18.00 23.18
N VAL A 243 -17.47 -17.00 23.43
CA VAL A 243 -16.67 -16.32 22.41
C VAL A 243 -15.62 -17.28 21.84
N GLN A 244 -14.95 -18.07 22.69
CA GLN A 244 -13.98 -19.06 22.23
C GLN A 244 -14.65 -20.14 21.35
N ASN A 245 -15.84 -20.60 21.75
CA ASN A 245 -16.58 -21.59 20.99
C ASN A 245 -16.94 -21.05 19.59
N TYR A 246 -17.45 -19.82 19.50
CA TYR A 246 -17.74 -19.20 18.20
C TYR A 246 -16.51 -19.13 17.29
N LEU A 247 -15.37 -18.63 17.79
CA LEU A 247 -14.14 -18.57 17.01
C LEU A 247 -13.71 -19.95 16.51
N ARG A 248 -13.75 -20.95 17.39
CA ARG A 248 -13.37 -22.32 17.07
C ARG A 248 -14.26 -22.90 15.97
N THR A 249 -15.57 -22.87 16.15
CA THR A 249 -16.53 -23.47 15.22
C THR A 249 -16.59 -22.72 13.90
N ALA A 250 -16.47 -21.39 13.90
CA ALA A 250 -16.42 -20.60 12.68
C ALA A 250 -15.15 -20.93 11.86
N THR A 251 -14.00 -21.00 12.52
CA THR A 251 -12.73 -21.34 11.86
C THR A 251 -12.76 -22.77 11.32
N GLU A 252 -13.26 -23.72 12.11
CA GLU A 252 -13.47 -25.12 11.69
C GLU A 252 -14.36 -25.20 10.45
N HIS A 253 -15.50 -24.50 10.49
CA HIS A 253 -16.46 -24.49 9.39
C HIS A 253 -15.82 -23.98 8.09
N VAL A 254 -15.13 -22.85 8.14
CA VAL A 254 -14.44 -22.27 6.98
C VAL A 254 -13.39 -23.23 6.43
N ALA A 255 -12.52 -23.76 7.29
CA ALA A 255 -11.47 -24.69 6.89
C ALA A 255 -12.04 -25.98 6.27
N ARG A 256 -13.11 -26.53 6.84
CA ARG A 256 -13.79 -27.74 6.34
C ARG A 256 -14.50 -27.49 5.01
N SER A 257 -15.11 -26.31 4.84
CA SER A 257 -15.80 -25.91 3.60
C SER A 257 -14.86 -25.59 2.44
N VAL A 258 -13.57 -25.33 2.72
CA VAL A 258 -12.55 -25.00 1.72
C VAL A 258 -11.32 -25.89 1.92
N PRO A 259 -11.37 -27.18 1.53
CA PRO A 259 -10.33 -28.15 1.87
C PRO A 259 -8.93 -27.82 1.32
N LYS A 260 -8.86 -27.05 0.23
CA LYS A 260 -7.60 -26.59 -0.40
C LYS A 260 -7.11 -25.23 0.10
N LEU A 261 -7.69 -24.69 1.17
CA LEU A 261 -7.19 -23.49 1.80
C LEU A 261 -5.77 -23.74 2.34
N GLY A 262 -4.84 -22.84 2.03
CA GLY A 262 -3.45 -22.91 2.52
C GLY A 262 -3.34 -22.63 4.02
N GLY A 263 -4.23 -21.78 4.53
CA GLY A 263 -4.27 -21.47 5.94
C GLY A 263 -4.90 -20.14 6.27
N PHE A 264 -4.57 -19.69 7.47
CA PHE A 264 -4.98 -18.42 8.03
C PHE A 264 -3.73 -17.71 8.54
N PHE A 265 -3.76 -16.39 8.57
CA PHE A 265 -2.82 -15.63 9.35
C PHE A 265 -3.53 -14.58 10.18
N THR A 266 -2.98 -14.28 11.35
CA THR A 266 -3.64 -13.45 12.35
C THR A 266 -2.79 -12.24 12.71
N ILE A 267 -3.47 -11.11 12.86
CA ILE A 267 -3.00 -10.00 13.69
C ILE A 267 -3.91 -9.98 14.91
N THR A 268 -3.32 -9.96 16.10
CA THR A 268 -4.05 -9.96 17.38
C THR A 268 -3.74 -8.73 18.23
N GLY A 269 -3.00 -7.76 17.66
CA GLY A 269 -2.75 -6.44 18.23
C GLY A 269 -3.05 -5.32 17.23
N SER A 270 -3.28 -4.11 17.75
CA SER A 270 -3.36 -2.82 17.04
C SER A 270 -4.42 -2.58 15.95
N GLU A 271 -4.70 -3.47 14.99
CA GLU A 271 -5.43 -3.05 13.76
C GLU A 271 -6.92 -2.80 14.03
N ASN A 272 -7.58 -3.78 14.65
CA ASN A 272 -8.91 -3.64 15.18
C ASN A 272 -8.95 -4.20 16.60
N LEU A 273 -10.02 -3.86 17.31
CA LEU A 273 -10.26 -4.29 18.66
C LEU A 273 -10.66 -5.78 18.72
N THR A 274 -9.67 -6.67 18.55
CA THR A 274 -9.88 -8.12 18.41
C THR A 274 -10.05 -8.83 19.74
N ASN A 275 -9.38 -8.34 20.77
CA ASN A 275 -9.43 -8.88 22.12
C ASN A 275 -9.16 -7.74 23.10
N CYS A 276 -9.40 -7.96 24.40
CA CYS A 276 -9.31 -6.86 25.36
C CYS A 276 -7.91 -6.23 25.45
N TRP A 277 -6.84 -6.95 25.10
CA TRP A 277 -5.46 -6.45 25.15
C TRP A 277 -4.91 -6.01 23.79
N SER A 278 -5.70 -6.05 22.71
CA SER A 278 -5.22 -5.74 21.35
C SER A 278 -4.69 -4.30 21.24
N HIS A 279 -5.31 -3.35 21.93
CA HIS A 279 -4.88 -1.94 22.02
C HIS A 279 -4.37 -1.60 23.43
N HIS A 280 -3.86 -2.61 24.16
CA HIS A 280 -3.20 -2.45 25.45
C HIS A 280 -4.08 -1.98 26.62
N ASN A 281 -5.40 -1.89 26.42
CA ASN A 281 -6.36 -1.38 27.40
C ASN A 281 -7.14 -2.49 28.15
N GLY A 282 -6.57 -3.70 28.26
CA GLY A 282 -7.31 -4.86 28.78
C GLY A 282 -7.68 -4.79 30.25
N HIS A 283 -7.02 -3.90 31.02
CA HIS A 283 -7.33 -3.62 32.42
C HIS A 283 -8.75 -3.08 32.62
N ALA A 284 -9.33 -2.41 31.62
CA ALA A 284 -10.70 -1.90 31.65
C ALA A 284 -11.77 -3.02 31.53
N CYS A 285 -11.38 -4.25 31.17
CA CYS A 285 -12.28 -5.39 31.17
C CYS A 285 -12.26 -6.08 32.55
N PRO A 286 -13.41 -6.30 33.22
CA PRO A 286 -13.45 -6.88 34.57
C PRO A 286 -12.93 -8.32 34.66
N ARG A 287 -12.76 -8.98 33.51
CA ARG A 287 -12.23 -10.34 33.37
C ARG A 287 -10.77 -10.32 32.90
N CYS A 288 -10.52 -9.75 31.72
CA CYS A 288 -9.17 -9.73 31.14
C CYS A 288 -8.19 -8.87 31.96
N GLY A 289 -8.66 -7.89 32.74
CA GLY A 289 -7.80 -7.09 33.61
C GLY A 289 -7.16 -7.90 34.75
N LYS A 290 -7.65 -9.11 35.02
CA LYS A 290 -7.06 -10.06 35.98
C LYS A 290 -6.14 -11.09 35.32
N ARG A 291 -5.97 -11.02 33.99
CA ARG A 291 -5.19 -11.97 33.19
C ARG A 291 -4.00 -11.24 32.56
N ALA A 292 -2.87 -11.94 32.45
CA ALA A 292 -1.73 -11.42 31.70
C ALA A 292 -2.11 -11.18 30.23
N PRO A 293 -1.64 -10.08 29.60
CA PRO A 293 -1.88 -9.81 28.18
C PRO A 293 -1.48 -10.99 27.29
N ALA A 294 -0.33 -11.60 27.59
CA ALA A 294 0.20 -12.74 26.86
C ALA A 294 -0.76 -13.94 26.82
N ALA A 295 -1.40 -14.24 27.94
CA ALA A 295 -2.35 -15.35 28.04
C ALA A 295 -3.60 -15.12 27.16
N VAL A 296 -4.09 -13.88 27.09
CA VAL A 296 -5.27 -13.53 26.29
C VAL A 296 -4.95 -13.57 24.79
N ILE A 297 -3.79 -13.05 24.38
CA ILE A 297 -3.34 -13.03 22.98
C ILE A 297 -3.05 -14.45 22.49
N ALA A 298 -2.35 -15.27 23.28
CA ALA A 298 -2.09 -16.67 22.93
C ALA A 298 -3.38 -17.50 22.88
N GLU A 299 -4.35 -17.24 23.76
CA GLU A 299 -5.65 -17.91 23.76
C GLU A 299 -6.42 -17.73 22.46
N VAL A 300 -6.47 -16.51 21.90
CA VAL A 300 -7.16 -16.27 20.62
C VAL A 300 -6.54 -17.11 19.50
N ASN A 301 -5.20 -17.11 19.39
CA ASN A 301 -4.49 -17.90 18.38
C ASN A 301 -4.67 -19.41 18.60
N ARG A 302 -4.63 -19.88 19.85
CA ARG A 302 -4.89 -21.29 20.19
C ARG A 302 -6.28 -21.72 19.77
N VAL A 303 -7.31 -20.92 20.04
CA VAL A 303 -8.71 -21.24 19.73
C VAL A 303 -8.94 -21.32 18.21
N ILE A 304 -8.34 -20.39 17.44
CA ILE A 304 -8.36 -20.45 15.97
C ILE A 304 -7.66 -21.73 15.49
N HIS A 305 -6.48 -22.04 16.02
CA HIS A 305 -5.74 -23.26 15.70
C HIS A 305 -6.54 -24.54 15.99
N GLU A 306 -7.25 -24.60 17.13
CA GLU A 306 -8.13 -25.72 17.47
C GLU A 306 -9.21 -25.95 16.40
N GLY A 307 -9.84 -24.87 15.92
CA GLY A 307 -10.83 -24.96 14.84
C GLY A 307 -10.22 -25.51 13.54
N ILE A 308 -9.02 -25.04 13.19
CA ILE A 308 -8.27 -25.57 12.03
C ILE A 308 -8.00 -27.06 12.18
N LYS A 309 -7.51 -27.51 13.34
CA LYS A 309 -7.22 -28.92 13.61
C LYS A 309 -8.47 -29.79 13.57
N GLN A 310 -9.59 -29.32 14.12
CA GLN A 310 -10.87 -30.04 14.10
C GLN A 310 -11.42 -30.24 12.68
N ALA A 311 -11.13 -29.32 11.75
CA ALA A 311 -11.52 -29.46 10.36
C ALA A 311 -10.81 -30.63 9.66
N GLY A 312 -9.63 -31.05 10.14
CA GLY A 312 -8.86 -32.16 9.58
C GLY A 312 -8.22 -31.84 8.22
N THR A 313 -7.97 -30.56 7.92
CA THR A 313 -7.34 -30.13 6.66
C THR A 313 -5.84 -29.85 6.82
N SER A 314 -5.17 -29.51 5.71
CA SER A 314 -3.75 -29.13 5.71
C SER A 314 -3.51 -27.63 5.99
N ALA A 315 -4.58 -26.88 6.28
CA ALA A 315 -4.51 -25.45 6.55
C ALA A 315 -3.58 -25.14 7.73
N GLN A 316 -2.74 -24.13 7.56
CA GLN A 316 -1.77 -23.69 8.58
C GLN A 316 -2.27 -22.45 9.32
N LEU A 317 -1.73 -22.18 10.51
CA LEU A 317 -1.89 -20.89 11.19
C LEU A 317 -0.55 -20.15 11.25
N LEU A 318 -0.50 -18.96 10.64
CA LEU A 318 0.62 -18.04 10.71
C LEU A 318 0.27 -16.92 11.69
N VAL A 319 0.92 -16.89 12.85
CA VAL A 319 0.67 -15.88 13.88
C VAL A 319 1.61 -14.72 13.65
N TRP A 320 1.07 -13.54 13.29
CA TRP A 320 1.87 -12.35 13.11
C TRP A 320 1.93 -11.55 14.40
N ASP A 321 3.15 -11.31 14.88
CA ASP A 321 3.44 -10.56 16.11
C ASP A 321 3.24 -9.03 15.99
N TRP A 322 2.46 -8.59 14.99
CA TRP A 322 2.21 -7.18 14.72
C TRP A 322 1.31 -6.55 15.79
N GLY A 323 1.75 -5.38 16.26
CA GLY A 323 1.13 -4.68 17.39
C GLY A 323 1.39 -5.30 18.75
N TRP A 324 2.18 -6.39 18.88
CA TRP A 324 2.54 -6.93 20.19
C TRP A 324 3.61 -6.08 20.87
N GLN A 325 3.39 -5.78 22.15
CA GLN A 325 4.41 -5.15 23.00
C GLN A 325 5.57 -6.13 23.23
N ASP A 326 6.80 -5.68 23.04
CA ASP A 326 8.00 -6.53 23.12
C ASP A 326 8.12 -7.29 24.45
N GLY A 327 7.70 -6.68 25.56
CA GLY A 327 7.69 -7.31 26.87
C GLY A 327 6.73 -8.49 27.01
N TRP A 328 5.71 -8.61 26.16
CA TRP A 328 4.73 -9.71 26.19
C TRP A 328 5.15 -10.89 25.30
N VAL A 329 6.00 -10.64 24.31
CA VAL A 329 6.34 -11.59 23.25
C VAL A 329 6.87 -12.92 23.76
N PRO A 330 7.81 -12.98 24.73
CA PRO A 330 8.34 -14.26 25.21
C PRO A 330 7.26 -15.20 25.75
N GLU A 331 6.34 -14.67 26.56
CA GLU A 331 5.24 -15.44 27.15
C GLU A 331 4.19 -15.83 26.10
N ILE A 332 3.90 -14.95 25.15
CA ILE A 332 2.98 -15.28 24.04
C ILE A 332 3.55 -16.46 23.25
N ILE A 333 4.81 -16.37 22.81
CA ILE A 333 5.49 -17.43 22.03
C ILE A 333 5.50 -18.75 22.79
N ALA A 334 5.80 -18.72 24.10
CA ALA A 334 5.81 -19.93 24.92
C ALA A 334 4.44 -20.65 24.93
N ALA A 335 3.35 -19.88 24.92
CA ALA A 335 1.98 -20.36 24.96
C ALA A 335 1.36 -20.68 23.59
N LEU A 336 2.03 -20.39 22.47
CA LEU A 336 1.51 -20.73 21.14
C LEU A 336 1.50 -22.25 20.88
N PRO A 337 0.53 -22.78 20.12
CA PRO A 337 0.56 -24.17 19.64
C PRO A 337 1.81 -24.43 18.79
N GLN A 338 2.44 -25.60 18.94
CA GLN A 338 3.72 -25.91 18.32
C GLN A 338 3.63 -26.02 16.78
N GLU A 339 2.45 -26.34 16.25
CA GLU A 339 2.21 -26.45 14.81
C GLU A 339 1.96 -25.09 14.13
N CYS A 340 1.82 -24.01 14.90
CA CYS A 340 1.75 -22.66 14.35
C CYS A 340 3.13 -22.19 13.86
N SER A 341 3.12 -21.17 13.01
CA SER A 341 4.36 -20.46 12.65
C SER A 341 4.31 -19.03 13.16
N LEU A 342 5.44 -18.50 13.63
CA LEU A 342 5.55 -17.10 14.02
C LEU A 342 6.04 -16.27 12.83
N MET A 343 5.30 -15.22 12.46
CA MET A 343 5.70 -14.24 11.45
C MET A 343 6.08 -12.92 12.13
N SER A 344 7.16 -12.29 11.67
CA SER A 344 7.60 -10.96 12.12
C SER A 344 8.03 -10.09 10.96
N VAL A 345 7.85 -8.77 11.08
CA VAL A 345 8.31 -7.81 10.06
C VAL A 345 9.83 -7.77 10.09
N SER A 346 10.45 -8.07 8.95
CA SER A 346 11.88 -8.31 8.90
C SER A 346 12.68 -7.07 9.23
N GLU A 347 12.22 -5.88 8.87
CA GLU A 347 12.99 -4.65 8.93
C GLU A 347 12.93 -3.97 10.31
N TRP A 348 12.14 -4.50 11.25
CA TRP A 348 11.89 -3.84 12.52
C TRP A 348 13.15 -3.61 13.36
N SER A 349 13.20 -2.40 13.90
CA SER A 349 14.21 -1.92 14.83
C SER A 349 15.62 -1.80 14.26
N ILE A 350 15.74 -1.66 12.93
CA ILE A 350 17.02 -1.32 12.31
C ILE A 350 17.30 0.17 12.56
N PRO A 351 18.37 0.53 13.27
CA PRO A 351 18.77 1.92 13.41
C PRO A 351 19.29 2.44 12.07
N ILE A 352 18.87 3.65 11.71
CA ILE A 352 19.34 4.34 10.51
C ILE A 352 19.76 5.77 10.83
N GLU A 353 20.65 6.31 10.01
CA GLU A 353 21.01 7.72 10.02
C GLU A 353 21.01 8.24 8.58
N ARG A 354 20.23 9.29 8.32
CA ARG A 354 20.04 9.88 6.98
C ARG A 354 20.11 11.40 7.08
N GLY A 355 21.01 12.02 6.32
CA GLY A 355 21.25 13.46 6.42
C GLY A 355 21.61 13.94 7.84
N GLY A 356 22.24 13.08 8.65
CA GLY A 356 22.59 13.36 10.06
C GLY A 356 21.44 13.19 11.07
N VAL A 357 20.26 12.73 10.64
CA VAL A 357 19.11 12.48 11.52
C VAL A 357 18.98 10.99 11.79
N LYS A 358 18.95 10.62 13.08
CA LYS A 358 18.78 9.25 13.53
C LYS A 358 17.30 8.88 13.60
N ASN A 359 16.97 7.72 13.07
CA ASN A 359 15.65 7.11 13.14
C ASN A 359 15.80 5.59 13.32
N GLU A 360 14.68 4.93 13.55
CA GLU A 360 14.59 3.48 13.58
C GLU A 360 13.53 3.03 12.57
N ILE A 361 13.80 1.94 11.86
CA ILE A 361 12.83 1.37 10.93
C ILE A 361 11.71 0.69 11.71
N GLY A 362 10.50 1.17 11.48
CA GLY A 362 9.27 0.47 11.81
C GLY A 362 8.99 -0.59 10.75
N GLU A 363 8.10 -0.26 9.83
CA GLU A 363 7.65 -1.16 8.77
C GLU A 363 7.63 -0.44 7.42
N TYR A 364 7.23 -1.13 6.35
CA TYR A 364 7.10 -0.53 5.03
C TYR A 364 8.44 0.06 4.52
N SER A 365 9.52 -0.72 4.51
CA SER A 365 10.80 -0.27 3.95
C SER A 365 11.40 -1.24 2.94
N ILE A 366 11.76 -0.70 1.77
CA ILE A 366 12.70 -1.25 0.79
C ILE A 366 14.03 -0.47 0.86
N SER A 367 14.04 0.78 1.36
CA SER A 367 15.26 1.58 1.50
C SER A 367 16.23 1.01 2.53
N THR A 368 15.75 0.18 3.45
CA THR A 368 16.57 -0.46 4.47
C THR A 368 16.52 -1.97 4.35
N ILE A 369 17.71 -2.59 4.37
CA ILE A 369 17.89 -4.02 4.13
C ILE A 369 17.89 -4.74 5.49
N GLY A 370 16.91 -5.64 5.70
CA GLY A 370 16.82 -6.44 6.91
C GLY A 370 17.70 -7.71 6.91
N PRO A 371 17.57 -8.57 7.95
CA PRO A 371 16.64 -8.46 9.07
C PRO A 371 17.14 -7.58 10.22
N GLY A 372 16.21 -6.95 10.94
CA GLY A 372 16.47 -6.12 12.11
C GLY A 372 16.49 -6.87 13.44
N PRO A 373 17.02 -6.24 14.50
CA PRO A 373 17.19 -6.83 15.83
C PRO A 373 15.90 -7.42 16.43
N ARG A 374 14.76 -6.75 16.27
CA ARG A 374 13.48 -7.21 16.84
C ARG A 374 13.05 -8.54 16.23
N ALA A 375 13.03 -8.62 14.90
CA ALA A 375 12.66 -9.82 14.17
C ALA A 375 13.58 -11.01 14.52
N GLN A 376 14.89 -10.77 14.56
CA GLN A 376 15.88 -11.80 14.90
C GLN A 376 15.66 -12.37 16.30
N ARG A 377 15.44 -11.50 17.30
CA ARG A 377 15.13 -11.91 18.68
C ARG A 377 13.87 -12.77 18.75
N HIS A 378 12.81 -12.38 18.06
CA HIS A 378 11.53 -13.09 18.10
C HIS A 378 11.60 -14.43 17.39
N TRP A 379 12.30 -14.49 16.25
CA TRP A 379 12.57 -15.75 15.56
C TRP A 379 13.44 -16.69 16.39
N GLU A 380 14.40 -16.18 17.17
CA GLU A 380 15.19 -17.00 18.08
C GLU A 380 14.33 -17.64 19.18
N LEU A 381 13.45 -16.85 19.82
CA LEU A 381 12.50 -17.36 20.82
C LEU A 381 11.56 -18.41 20.22
N ALA A 382 11.02 -18.15 19.03
CA ALA A 382 10.15 -19.07 18.30
C ALA A 382 10.86 -20.39 17.97
N ARG A 383 12.09 -20.33 17.45
CA ARG A 383 12.89 -21.53 17.15
C ARG A 383 13.22 -22.33 18.41
N LYS A 384 13.59 -21.68 19.53
CA LYS A 384 13.81 -22.36 20.83
C LYS A 384 12.56 -23.10 21.30
N ARG A 385 11.36 -22.58 20.99
CA ARG A 385 10.08 -23.22 21.27
C ARG A 385 9.69 -24.32 20.26
N GLY A 386 10.41 -24.45 19.15
CA GLY A 386 10.14 -25.41 18.08
C GLY A 386 9.16 -24.92 17.01
N LEU A 387 8.86 -23.62 16.97
CA LEU A 387 7.99 -23.02 15.95
C LEU A 387 8.76 -22.76 14.66
N LYS A 388 8.05 -22.85 13.52
CA LYS A 388 8.53 -22.30 12.26
C LYS A 388 8.51 -20.77 12.30
N THR A 389 9.38 -20.15 11.50
CA THR A 389 9.53 -18.68 11.47
C THR A 389 9.36 -18.14 10.07
N LEU A 390 8.59 -17.06 9.93
CA LEU A 390 8.37 -16.36 8.67
C LEU A 390 8.79 -14.90 8.79
N ALA A 391 9.25 -14.35 7.67
CA ALA A 391 9.52 -12.93 7.54
C ALA A 391 8.43 -12.27 6.71
N LYS A 392 7.83 -11.20 7.24
CA LYS A 392 7.09 -10.23 6.44
C LYS A 392 8.07 -9.20 5.92
N ILE A 393 8.13 -9.00 4.61
CA ILE A 393 8.96 -8.01 3.94
C ILE A 393 8.12 -7.14 3.00
N GLN A 394 8.72 -6.06 2.51
CA GLN A 394 8.27 -5.41 1.28
C GLN A 394 9.18 -5.82 0.11
N ALA A 395 8.71 -6.73 -0.75
CA ALA A 395 9.48 -7.11 -1.94
C ALA A 395 9.12 -6.24 -3.14
N GLY A 396 7.82 -6.09 -3.43
CA GLY A 396 7.37 -5.35 -4.62
C GLY A 396 7.31 -3.85 -4.40
N ASN A 397 6.61 -3.42 -3.36
CA ASN A 397 6.22 -2.03 -3.17
C ASN A 397 6.13 -1.66 -1.69
N THR A 398 6.10 -0.36 -1.38
CA THR A 398 5.97 0.15 -0.01
C THR A 398 5.46 1.60 0.04
N TRP A 399 5.11 2.10 1.23
CA TRP A 399 4.71 3.50 1.43
C TRP A 399 5.84 4.52 1.19
N GLU A 400 7.08 4.09 0.98
CA GLU A 400 8.15 4.99 0.50
C GLU A 400 7.90 5.51 -0.92
N ILE A 401 7.13 4.76 -1.75
CA ILE A 401 6.44 5.22 -2.98
C ILE A 401 5.62 4.08 -3.60
N ALA A 402 4.30 4.10 -3.39
CA ALA A 402 3.36 3.10 -3.85
C ALA A 402 2.70 3.42 -5.20
N ALA A 403 2.92 4.61 -5.75
CA ALA A 403 2.37 5.08 -7.03
C ALA A 403 2.99 4.40 -8.28
N VAL A 404 3.78 3.35 -8.10
CA VAL A 404 4.41 2.55 -9.15
C VAL A 404 4.10 1.07 -8.94
N PRO A 405 4.06 0.23 -9.98
CA PRO A 405 3.77 -1.20 -9.82
C PRO A 405 4.80 -1.95 -8.98
N TYR A 406 6.04 -1.45 -8.94
CA TYR A 406 7.10 -1.90 -8.04
C TYR A 406 8.19 -0.82 -7.96
N ILE A 407 8.94 -0.83 -6.87
CA ILE A 407 10.07 0.10 -6.67
C ILE A 407 11.33 -0.51 -7.30
N PRO A 408 12.01 0.17 -8.24
CA PRO A 408 13.16 -0.39 -8.97
C PRO A 408 14.46 -0.34 -8.16
N ALA A 409 14.39 -0.56 -6.84
CA ALA A 409 15.53 -0.71 -5.93
C ALA A 409 15.91 -2.19 -5.78
N LEU A 410 16.14 -2.87 -6.90
CA LEU A 410 16.26 -4.33 -6.95
C LEU A 410 17.41 -4.91 -6.12
N GLU A 411 18.56 -4.23 -6.05
CA GLU A 411 19.70 -4.68 -5.25
C GLU A 411 19.35 -4.76 -3.76
N ASN A 412 18.56 -3.81 -3.24
CA ASN A 412 18.12 -3.86 -1.84
C ASN A 412 17.25 -5.09 -1.57
N VAL A 413 16.27 -5.35 -2.44
CA VAL A 413 15.37 -6.52 -2.33
C VAL A 413 16.16 -7.83 -2.44
N ALA A 414 17.10 -7.88 -3.39
CA ALA A 414 17.96 -9.04 -3.59
C ALA A 414 18.85 -9.29 -2.37
N GLN A 415 19.53 -8.27 -1.86
CA GLN A 415 20.36 -8.41 -0.66
C GLN A 415 19.53 -8.83 0.56
N HIS A 416 18.32 -8.29 0.71
CA HIS A 416 17.44 -8.67 1.82
C HIS A 416 17.00 -10.13 1.73
N ALA A 417 16.62 -10.60 0.54
CA ALA A 417 16.30 -12.01 0.31
C ALA A 417 17.50 -12.94 0.59
N ALA A 418 18.71 -12.53 0.22
CA ALA A 418 19.93 -13.27 0.56
C ALA A 418 20.14 -13.35 2.07
N ASN A 419 20.01 -12.23 2.80
CA ASN A 419 20.11 -12.19 4.26
C ASN A 419 19.07 -13.10 4.93
N LEU A 420 17.83 -13.12 4.42
CA LEU A 420 16.77 -13.95 4.95
C LEU A 420 17.03 -15.44 4.72
N ARG A 421 17.55 -15.81 3.54
CA ARG A 421 17.92 -17.20 3.24
C ARG A 421 18.93 -17.71 4.26
N ASP A 422 19.88 -16.85 4.64
CA ASP A 422 20.94 -17.19 5.58
C ASP A 422 20.48 -17.07 7.06
N SER A 423 19.33 -16.43 7.34
CA SER A 423 18.75 -16.30 8.70
C SER A 423 17.96 -17.52 9.19
N GLY A 424 17.65 -18.47 8.28
CA GLY A 424 16.93 -19.70 8.62
C GLY A 424 15.41 -19.56 8.78
N VAL A 425 14.79 -18.47 8.31
CA VAL A 425 13.32 -18.39 8.19
C VAL A 425 12.83 -19.38 7.12
N SER A 426 11.60 -19.90 7.29
CA SER A 426 11.04 -20.93 6.40
C SER A 426 10.07 -20.38 5.35
N GLY A 427 9.53 -19.19 5.53
CA GLY A 427 8.53 -18.61 4.63
C GLY A 427 8.57 -17.09 4.61
N LEU A 428 7.96 -16.50 3.58
CA LEU A 428 7.90 -15.06 3.35
C LEU A 428 6.47 -14.58 3.09
N MET A 429 6.10 -13.48 3.74
CA MET A 429 5.04 -12.61 3.24
C MET A 429 5.71 -11.48 2.44
N LEU A 430 5.51 -11.47 1.13
CA LEU A 430 6.27 -10.66 0.17
C LEU A 430 5.76 -9.21 0.03
N GLY A 431 4.63 -8.90 0.66
CA GLY A 431 4.03 -7.57 0.66
C GLY A 431 2.75 -7.55 1.49
N TRP A 432 2.23 -6.35 1.71
CA TRP A 432 0.95 -6.11 2.39
C TRP A 432 -0.14 -5.71 1.38
N THR A 433 -1.06 -4.85 1.76
CA THR A 433 -2.16 -4.34 0.93
C THR A 433 -1.72 -3.59 -0.32
N LEU A 434 -0.46 -3.13 -0.39
CA LEU A 434 0.15 -2.45 -1.54
C LEU A 434 0.21 -3.29 -2.84
N GLY A 435 -0.20 -4.56 -2.75
CA GLY A 435 -0.39 -5.45 -3.88
C GLY A 435 0.91 -6.10 -4.41
N GLY A 436 0.76 -7.29 -4.97
CA GLY A 436 1.83 -8.08 -5.55
C GLY A 436 1.83 -7.99 -7.08
N TYR A 437 2.45 -6.98 -7.67
CA TYR A 437 2.68 -6.96 -9.11
C TYR A 437 3.76 -8.01 -9.50
N PRO A 438 3.55 -8.84 -10.54
CA PRO A 438 4.58 -9.72 -11.10
C PRO A 438 5.79 -8.92 -11.64
N SER A 439 6.78 -8.70 -10.78
CA SER A 439 7.86 -7.73 -10.94
C SER A 439 9.24 -8.39 -10.95
N PRO A 440 10.29 -7.71 -11.46
CA PRO A 440 11.67 -8.16 -11.27
C PRO A 440 12.01 -8.40 -9.79
N ASN A 441 11.39 -7.66 -8.86
CA ASN A 441 11.59 -7.83 -7.42
C ASN A 441 11.14 -9.21 -6.94
N LEU A 442 9.94 -9.66 -7.31
CA LEU A 442 9.49 -11.01 -6.94
C LEU A 442 10.36 -12.09 -7.59
N GLU A 443 10.76 -11.88 -8.84
CA GLU A 443 11.64 -12.81 -9.56
C GLU A 443 13.04 -12.92 -8.95
N VAL A 444 13.64 -11.83 -8.47
CA VAL A 444 14.98 -11.88 -7.86
C VAL A 444 14.95 -12.59 -6.51
N VAL A 445 13.88 -12.41 -5.73
CA VAL A 445 13.65 -13.21 -4.52
C VAL A 445 13.57 -14.69 -4.89
N ALA A 446 12.86 -15.04 -5.98
CA ALA A 446 12.79 -16.42 -6.45
C ALA A 446 14.11 -16.99 -6.93
N GLU A 447 14.92 -16.19 -7.60
CA GLU A 447 16.24 -16.60 -8.08
C GLU A 447 17.20 -16.90 -6.92
N LEU A 448 17.22 -16.05 -5.90
CA LEU A 448 18.11 -16.18 -4.74
C LEU A 448 17.82 -17.38 -3.85
N THR A 449 16.60 -17.88 -3.92
CA THR A 449 16.08 -18.90 -3.01
C THR A 449 15.82 -20.21 -3.73
N GLN A 450 16.45 -20.48 -4.87
CA GLN A 450 16.32 -21.78 -5.55
C GLN A 450 16.97 -22.90 -4.71
N PRO A 451 16.34 -24.07 -4.54
CA PRO A 451 16.95 -25.14 -3.73
C PRO A 451 18.24 -25.72 -4.29
N SER A 452 18.38 -25.76 -5.62
CA SER A 452 19.51 -26.39 -6.31
C SER A 452 20.70 -25.46 -6.54
N LYS A 453 20.58 -24.17 -6.19
CA LYS A 453 21.60 -23.14 -6.44
C LYS A 453 21.61 -22.12 -5.30
N LYS A 454 22.79 -21.70 -4.86
CA LYS A 454 22.94 -20.58 -3.94
C LYS A 454 23.57 -19.39 -4.67
N PRO A 455 22.88 -18.74 -5.62
CA PRO A 455 23.46 -17.66 -6.40
C PRO A 455 23.78 -16.48 -5.48
N THR A 456 24.79 -15.72 -5.88
CA THR A 456 25.07 -14.39 -5.36
C THR A 456 23.99 -13.40 -5.78
N VAL A 457 23.95 -12.25 -5.11
CA VAL A 457 23.03 -11.15 -5.43
C VAL A 457 23.18 -10.69 -6.89
N ASP A 458 24.42 -10.55 -7.37
CA ASP A 458 24.70 -10.12 -8.74
C ASP A 458 24.28 -11.17 -9.79
N GLU A 459 24.57 -12.46 -9.55
CA GLU A 459 24.15 -13.53 -10.46
C GLU A 459 22.62 -13.62 -10.55
N ALA A 460 21.93 -13.44 -9.44
CA ALA A 460 20.47 -13.45 -9.41
C ALA A 460 19.86 -12.27 -10.17
N MET A 461 20.37 -11.05 -9.95
CA MET A 461 19.94 -9.86 -10.69
C MET A 461 20.23 -10.00 -12.19
N GLU A 462 21.40 -10.49 -12.56
CA GLU A 462 21.78 -10.71 -13.96
C GLU A 462 20.85 -11.73 -14.63
N ALA A 463 20.50 -12.84 -13.95
CA ALA A 463 19.55 -13.82 -14.47
C ALA A 463 18.15 -13.23 -14.73
N VAL A 464 17.65 -12.38 -13.80
CA VAL A 464 16.38 -11.65 -13.99
C VAL A 464 16.49 -10.65 -15.15
N ALA A 465 17.58 -9.89 -15.21
CA ALA A 465 17.78 -8.89 -16.25
C ALA A 465 17.86 -9.52 -17.65
N GLN A 466 18.55 -10.67 -17.79
CA GLN A 466 18.63 -11.41 -19.04
C GLN A 466 17.27 -11.90 -19.52
N ARG A 467 16.42 -12.40 -18.62
CA ARG A 467 15.05 -12.82 -18.98
C ARG A 467 14.19 -11.66 -19.44
N ARG A 468 14.23 -10.53 -18.72
CA ARG A 468 13.33 -9.40 -18.95
C ARG A 468 13.76 -8.45 -20.07
N PHE A 469 15.06 -8.28 -20.26
CA PHE A 469 15.63 -7.25 -21.13
C PHE A 469 16.65 -7.79 -22.13
N GLY A 470 16.92 -9.10 -22.10
CA GLY A 470 17.86 -9.77 -22.99
C GLY A 470 19.32 -9.63 -22.57
N LYS A 471 20.14 -10.59 -23.01
CA LYS A 471 21.57 -10.68 -22.65
C LYS A 471 22.38 -9.42 -22.93
N HIS A 472 22.08 -8.71 -24.02
CA HIS A 472 22.85 -7.52 -24.40
C HIS A 472 22.65 -6.34 -23.43
N SER A 473 21.46 -6.22 -22.85
CA SER A 473 21.11 -5.10 -21.98
C SER A 473 21.16 -5.46 -20.50
N ALA A 474 21.31 -6.74 -20.16
CA ALA A 474 21.26 -7.24 -18.79
C ALA A 474 22.25 -6.54 -17.85
N HIS A 475 23.56 -6.56 -18.17
CA HIS A 475 24.55 -5.81 -17.41
C HIS A 475 24.25 -4.30 -17.35
N SER A 476 23.66 -3.74 -18.41
CA SER A 476 23.26 -2.32 -18.40
C SER A 476 22.16 -2.02 -17.37
N VAL A 477 21.22 -2.96 -17.23
CA VAL A 477 20.10 -2.90 -16.29
C VAL A 477 20.56 -3.16 -14.86
N VAL A 478 21.43 -4.15 -14.62
CA VAL A 478 21.92 -4.47 -13.28
C VAL A 478 22.59 -3.26 -12.63
N GLU A 479 23.51 -2.56 -13.31
CA GLU A 479 24.10 -1.37 -12.64
C GLU A 479 23.10 -0.23 -12.50
N ALA A 480 22.08 -0.13 -13.36
CA ALA A 480 21.03 0.87 -13.15
C ALA A 480 20.25 0.56 -11.87
N TRP A 481 19.90 -0.72 -11.62
CA TRP A 481 19.30 -1.16 -10.37
C TRP A 481 20.20 -0.91 -9.16
N LYS A 482 21.52 -1.13 -9.27
CA LYS A 482 22.47 -0.76 -8.20
C LYS A 482 22.47 0.74 -7.91
N ILE A 483 22.45 1.58 -8.95
CA ILE A 483 22.37 3.03 -8.82
C ILE A 483 21.05 3.45 -8.17
N PHE A 484 19.92 2.88 -8.59
CA PHE A 484 18.61 3.14 -8.01
C PHE A 484 18.55 2.73 -6.55
N SER A 485 19.02 1.52 -6.22
CA SER A 485 19.09 1.03 -4.84
C SER A 485 19.97 1.90 -3.96
N ALA A 486 21.16 2.31 -4.44
CA ALA A 486 22.03 3.22 -3.72
C ALA A 486 21.37 4.58 -3.46
N ALA A 487 20.65 5.13 -4.44
CA ALA A 487 19.87 6.33 -4.26
C ALA A 487 18.75 6.11 -3.25
N PHE A 488 17.99 5.02 -3.39
CA PHE A 488 16.83 4.72 -2.55
C PHE A 488 17.20 4.48 -1.09
N ARG A 489 18.40 3.96 -0.80
CA ARG A 489 18.93 3.85 0.57
C ARG A 489 19.05 5.19 1.29
N GLU A 490 19.03 6.32 0.57
CA GLU A 490 19.05 7.67 1.15
C GLU A 490 17.67 8.15 1.62
N PHE A 491 16.61 7.34 1.47
CA PHE A 491 15.27 7.72 1.88
C PHE A 491 15.25 8.16 3.36
N PRO A 492 14.75 9.37 3.67
CA PRO A 492 14.72 9.91 5.03
C PRO A 492 13.60 9.24 5.83
N PHE A 493 13.71 7.94 6.09
CA PHE A 493 12.64 7.16 6.70
C PHE A 493 12.29 7.71 8.09
N ASN A 494 10.99 7.86 8.32
CA ASN A 494 10.33 8.01 9.61
C ASN A 494 8.89 7.49 9.43
N GLY A 495 8.34 6.80 10.45
CA GLY A 495 7.00 6.22 10.36
C GLY A 495 5.89 7.23 10.05
N HIS A 496 5.98 8.45 10.60
CA HIS A 496 5.01 9.50 10.28
C HIS A 496 5.21 10.02 8.85
N LEU A 497 6.46 10.24 8.43
CA LEU A 497 6.80 10.73 7.08
C LEU A 497 6.28 9.80 5.98
N VAL A 498 6.43 8.48 6.11
CA VAL A 498 5.95 7.53 5.10
C VAL A 498 4.42 7.57 4.92
N TYR A 499 3.71 8.02 5.96
CA TYR A 499 2.27 8.20 5.91
C TYR A 499 1.85 9.60 5.47
N SER A 500 2.55 10.66 5.87
CA SER A 500 2.06 12.04 5.73
C SER A 500 2.67 12.83 4.57
N ALA A 501 3.89 12.49 4.13
CA ALA A 501 4.53 13.21 3.03
C ALA A 501 3.82 12.95 1.69
N PRO A 502 3.90 13.86 0.69
CA PRO A 502 3.29 13.70 -0.63
C PRO A 502 4.01 12.64 -1.51
N LEU A 503 4.40 11.51 -0.93
CA LEU A 503 5.09 10.40 -1.57
C LEU A 503 4.23 9.77 -2.66
N GLN A 504 2.92 9.65 -2.41
CA GLN A 504 1.99 8.96 -3.30
C GLN A 504 1.37 9.86 -4.36
N THR A 505 1.12 11.12 -4.02
CA THR A 505 0.54 12.11 -4.94
C THR A 505 1.61 12.84 -5.75
N GLY A 506 2.81 13.05 -5.18
CA GLY A 506 3.94 13.67 -5.85
C GLY A 506 3.53 14.97 -6.55
N PRO A 507 3.74 15.10 -7.87
CA PRO A 507 3.31 16.26 -8.64
C PRO A 507 1.82 16.58 -8.54
N SER A 508 0.90 15.62 -8.32
CA SER A 508 -0.54 15.93 -8.27
C SER A 508 -0.97 16.69 -7.02
N ASN A 509 -0.14 16.75 -5.97
CA ASN A 509 -0.45 17.54 -4.78
C ASN A 509 -0.49 19.03 -5.14
N LEU A 510 -1.65 19.69 -4.99
CA LEU A 510 -1.82 21.09 -5.35
C LEU A 510 -0.99 22.04 -4.47
N LEU A 511 -0.58 23.17 -5.04
CA LEU A 511 0.09 24.24 -4.31
C LEU A 511 -0.93 25.28 -3.83
N TRP A 512 -0.76 25.71 -2.58
CA TRP A 512 -1.69 26.64 -1.93
C TRP A 512 -1.04 28.00 -1.68
N PRO A 513 -1.67 29.10 -2.13
CA PRO A 513 -1.13 30.46 -1.96
C PRO A 513 -1.14 30.91 -0.49
N GLN A 514 -1.99 30.31 0.33
CA GLN A 514 -2.15 30.56 1.76
C GLN A 514 -2.22 29.24 2.51
N PRO A 515 -1.88 29.20 3.82
CA PRO A 515 -2.02 28.01 4.64
C PRO A 515 -3.42 27.43 4.60
N THR A 516 -3.56 26.13 4.32
CA THR A 516 -4.89 25.50 4.26
C THR A 516 -5.50 25.26 5.63
N GLY A 517 -4.66 25.15 6.67
CA GLY A 517 -5.07 24.79 8.03
C GLY A 517 -5.36 23.30 8.22
N TYR A 518 -5.21 22.47 7.18
CA TYR A 518 -5.36 21.02 7.27
C TYR A 518 -4.02 20.33 7.58
N THR A 519 -4.11 19.24 8.33
CA THR A 519 -2.99 18.32 8.58
C THR A 519 -2.96 17.23 7.52
N ALA A 520 -1.77 16.81 7.10
CA ALA A 520 -1.61 15.70 6.17
C ALA A 520 -2.26 14.41 6.71
N THR A 521 -2.95 13.67 5.83
CA THR A 521 -3.63 12.42 6.19
C THR A 521 -2.78 11.20 5.86
N MET A 522 -3.08 10.05 6.47
CA MET A 522 -2.35 8.81 6.27
C MET A 522 -2.49 8.30 4.82
N VAL A 523 -1.40 8.30 4.05
CA VAL A 523 -1.30 7.89 2.62
C VAL A 523 -2.40 8.47 1.72
N GLY A 524 -2.96 9.62 2.10
CA GLY A 524 -4.13 10.21 1.44
C GLY A 524 -3.83 11.59 0.87
N ILE A 525 -4.28 12.63 1.58
CA ILE A 525 -4.26 14.03 1.18
C ILE A 525 -3.17 14.77 1.97
N PRO A 526 -2.06 15.20 1.34
CA PRO A 526 -0.94 15.83 2.05
C PRO A 526 -1.15 17.31 2.38
N TYR A 527 -2.02 18.00 1.63
CA TYR A 527 -2.24 19.47 1.70
C TYR A 527 -0.94 20.27 1.54
N ASP A 528 -0.68 21.22 2.46
CA ASP A 528 0.54 22.03 2.55
C ASP A 528 1.26 21.86 3.91
N ASP A 529 1.03 20.73 4.59
CA ASP A 529 1.52 20.45 5.94
C ASP A 529 2.99 19.99 5.95
N LEU A 530 3.90 20.90 5.56
CA LEU A 530 5.34 20.60 5.50
C LEU A 530 5.92 20.10 6.84
N ASN A 531 5.36 20.54 7.98
CA ASN A 531 5.80 20.08 9.29
C ASN A 531 5.41 18.62 9.53
N GLY A 532 4.18 18.22 9.19
CA GLY A 532 3.78 16.82 9.19
C GLY A 532 4.63 15.98 8.22
N TRP A 533 4.87 16.46 7.00
CA TRP A 533 5.62 15.71 5.98
C TRP A 533 7.02 15.33 6.42
N ARG A 534 7.75 16.28 7.02
CA ARG A 534 9.16 16.10 7.37
C ARG A 534 9.36 15.32 8.67
N ALA A 535 8.30 15.12 9.45
CA ALA A 535 8.38 14.52 10.79
C ALA A 535 9.50 15.18 11.63
N ASN A 536 10.55 14.43 11.98
CA ASN A 536 11.69 14.92 12.74
C ASN A 536 12.83 15.53 11.90
N TYR A 537 12.79 15.45 10.58
CA TYR A 537 13.85 15.99 9.73
C TYR A 537 13.79 17.52 9.67
N PRO A 538 14.92 18.23 9.85
CA PRO A 538 15.00 19.65 9.53
C PRO A 538 14.67 19.89 8.05
N ALA A 539 13.99 20.99 7.72
CA ALA A 539 13.51 21.22 6.37
C ALA A 539 14.62 21.21 5.29
N PRO A 540 15.81 21.82 5.51
CA PRO A 540 16.92 21.71 4.55
C PRO A 540 17.42 20.27 4.34
N VAL A 541 17.44 19.46 5.40
CA VAL A 541 17.86 18.05 5.34
C VAL A 541 16.83 17.22 4.58
N PHE A 542 15.53 17.40 4.89
CA PHE A 542 14.43 16.74 4.19
C PHE A 542 14.51 17.01 2.67
N ILE A 543 14.62 18.29 2.28
CA ILE A 543 14.77 18.71 0.89
C ILE A 543 16.00 18.06 0.24
N ALA A 544 17.15 18.15 0.90
CA ALA A 544 18.41 17.62 0.35
C ALA A 544 18.38 16.09 0.15
N GLN A 545 17.75 15.33 1.05
CA GLN A 545 17.63 13.88 0.89
C GLN A 545 16.76 13.51 -0.32
N PHE A 546 15.63 14.20 -0.53
CA PHE A 546 14.79 13.96 -1.71
C PHE A 546 15.46 14.38 -3.03
N GLU A 547 16.20 15.49 -3.04
CA GLU A 547 17.01 15.90 -4.19
C GLU A 547 18.13 14.89 -4.51
N LYS A 548 18.79 14.36 -3.46
CA LYS A 548 19.82 13.33 -3.59
C LYS A 548 19.27 12.06 -4.22
N MET A 549 18.08 11.63 -3.80
CA MET A 549 17.39 10.48 -4.38
C MET A 549 16.99 10.74 -5.83
N ALA A 550 16.34 11.87 -6.12
CA ALA A 550 15.94 12.22 -7.49
C ALA A 550 17.14 12.24 -8.45
N SER A 551 18.25 12.87 -8.05
CA SER A 551 19.49 12.86 -8.84
C SER A 551 20.06 11.46 -9.04
N GLY A 552 19.98 10.59 -8.03
CA GLY A 552 20.41 9.20 -8.15
C GLY A 552 19.58 8.41 -9.16
N PHE A 553 18.26 8.56 -9.13
CA PHE A 553 17.38 7.96 -10.13
C PHE A 553 17.63 8.51 -11.53
N GLU A 554 17.88 9.81 -11.69
CA GLU A 554 18.23 10.38 -12.99
C GLU A 554 19.47 9.72 -13.61
N ARG A 555 20.52 9.48 -12.82
CA ARG A 555 21.74 8.81 -13.29
C ARG A 555 21.49 7.39 -13.81
N GLY A 556 20.69 6.60 -13.09
CA GLY A 556 20.33 5.24 -13.52
C GLY A 556 19.44 5.23 -14.76
N ILE A 557 18.50 6.19 -14.87
CA ILE A 557 17.63 6.38 -16.04
C ILE A 557 18.45 6.69 -17.30
N GLU A 558 19.42 7.59 -17.20
CA GLU A 558 20.30 7.91 -18.34
C GLU A 558 21.12 6.70 -18.82
N ARG A 559 21.50 5.80 -17.89
CA ARG A 559 22.14 4.53 -18.26
C ARG A 559 21.19 3.64 -19.06
N LEU A 560 19.95 3.46 -18.58
CA LEU A 560 18.95 2.65 -19.26
C LEU A 560 18.57 3.23 -20.63
N LYS A 561 18.43 4.55 -20.77
CA LYS A 561 18.18 5.22 -22.06
C LYS A 561 19.27 4.90 -23.09
N ARG A 562 20.55 4.89 -22.68
CA ARG A 562 21.66 4.48 -23.55
C ARG A 562 21.57 3.01 -23.96
N ALA A 563 21.15 2.12 -23.06
CA ALA A 563 20.95 0.71 -23.36
C ALA A 563 19.75 0.47 -24.31
N ALA A 564 18.64 1.18 -24.10
CA ALA A 564 17.44 1.08 -24.94
C ALA A 564 17.71 1.48 -26.40
N LYS A 565 18.58 2.48 -26.64
CA LYS A 565 19.03 2.87 -28.00
C LYS A 565 19.72 1.71 -28.73
N LYS A 566 20.50 0.90 -28.02
CA LYS A 566 21.25 -0.24 -28.58
C LYS A 566 20.44 -1.54 -28.68
N THR A 567 19.31 -1.65 -27.99
CA THR A 567 18.50 -2.87 -27.91
C THR A 567 17.70 -3.11 -29.19
N ARG A 568 18.09 -4.08 -30.03
CA ARG A 568 17.43 -4.30 -31.34
C ARG A 568 16.06 -4.96 -31.26
N LYS A 569 15.87 -5.93 -30.35
CA LYS A 569 14.60 -6.67 -30.21
C LYS A 569 13.51 -5.75 -29.65
N LYS A 570 12.39 -5.65 -30.37
CA LYS A 570 11.26 -4.76 -30.03
C LYS A 570 10.67 -5.05 -28.65
N GLU A 571 10.53 -6.33 -28.28
CA GLU A 571 10.00 -6.76 -26.98
C GLU A 571 10.86 -6.25 -25.81
N PHE A 572 12.18 -6.44 -25.88
CA PHE A 572 13.12 -5.99 -24.84
C PHE A 572 13.24 -4.48 -24.79
N ARG A 573 13.19 -3.80 -25.95
CA ARG A 573 13.14 -2.35 -25.99
C ARG A 573 11.89 -1.82 -25.29
N LYS A 574 10.70 -2.40 -25.54
CA LYS A 574 9.46 -2.03 -24.86
C LYS A 574 9.53 -2.28 -23.34
N SER A 575 10.10 -3.41 -22.92
CA SER A 575 10.33 -3.69 -21.49
C SER A 575 11.26 -2.66 -20.84
N LEU A 576 12.37 -2.30 -21.51
CA LEU A 576 13.29 -1.26 -21.03
C LEU A 576 12.63 0.12 -20.95
N GLU A 577 11.82 0.49 -21.95
CA GLU A 577 11.07 1.75 -21.94
C GLU A 577 10.09 1.80 -20.75
N ARG A 578 9.44 0.68 -20.42
CA ARG A 578 8.59 0.57 -19.22
C ARG A 578 9.40 0.66 -17.91
N GLU A 579 10.57 0.02 -17.84
CA GLU A 579 11.49 0.14 -16.68
C GLU A 579 11.94 1.60 -16.47
N ILE A 580 12.32 2.27 -17.55
CA ILE A 580 12.67 3.70 -17.56
C ILE A 580 11.50 4.55 -17.07
N GLY A 581 10.29 4.28 -17.57
CA GLY A 581 9.08 5.00 -17.16
C GLY A 581 8.82 4.88 -15.66
N ILE A 582 8.93 3.67 -15.09
CA ILE A 582 8.76 3.44 -13.66
C ILE A 582 9.80 4.21 -12.84
N ALA A 583 11.08 4.13 -13.20
CA ALA A 583 12.14 4.88 -12.51
C ALA A 583 11.94 6.40 -12.63
N GLU A 584 11.46 6.88 -13.79
CA GLU A 584 11.17 8.29 -14.02
C GLU A 584 10.01 8.79 -13.13
N VAL A 585 8.97 7.99 -12.89
CA VAL A 585 7.92 8.34 -11.90
C VAL A 585 8.52 8.57 -10.53
N VAL A 586 9.38 7.66 -10.06
CA VAL A 586 10.03 7.79 -8.74
C VAL A 586 10.87 9.07 -8.66
N ARG A 587 11.66 9.35 -9.71
CA ARG A 587 12.43 10.59 -9.84
C ARG A 587 11.54 11.83 -9.76
N LEU A 588 10.44 11.86 -10.52
CA LEU A 588 9.50 12.99 -10.59
C LEU A 588 8.84 13.25 -9.23
N HIS A 589 8.41 12.19 -8.53
CA HIS A 589 7.83 12.29 -7.20
C HIS A 589 8.82 12.91 -6.21
N TYR A 590 10.04 12.36 -6.12
CA TYR A 590 11.04 12.86 -5.17
C TYR A 590 11.51 14.29 -5.48
N GLN A 591 11.67 14.63 -6.76
CA GLN A 591 11.94 16.02 -7.12
C GLN A 591 10.79 16.96 -6.75
N SER A 592 9.54 16.52 -6.94
CA SER A 592 8.37 17.34 -6.62
C SER A 592 8.23 17.58 -5.12
N ILE A 593 8.49 16.58 -4.28
CA ILE A 593 8.49 16.74 -2.81
C ILE A 593 9.49 17.83 -2.38
N ALA A 594 10.71 17.80 -2.92
CA ALA A 594 11.71 18.82 -2.65
C ALA A 594 11.27 20.22 -3.11
N ASN A 595 10.71 20.32 -4.33
CA ASN A 595 10.21 21.58 -4.87
C ASN A 595 9.06 22.16 -4.01
N GLN A 596 8.08 21.33 -3.66
CA GLN A 596 6.93 21.74 -2.86
C GLN A 596 7.35 22.15 -1.44
N ALA A 597 8.28 21.42 -0.82
CA ALA A 597 8.84 21.81 0.46
C ALA A 597 9.54 23.18 0.39
N ARG A 598 10.38 23.43 -0.64
CA ARG A 598 11.00 24.75 -0.86
C ARG A 598 9.95 25.83 -1.10
N PHE A 599 8.90 25.53 -1.87
CA PHE A 599 7.80 26.46 -2.13
C PHE A 599 7.12 26.88 -0.83
N TYR A 600 6.75 25.92 0.04
CA TYR A 600 6.05 26.24 1.28
C TYR A 600 6.93 26.95 2.31
N LEU A 601 8.23 26.63 2.39
CA LEU A 601 9.17 27.41 3.20
C LEU A 601 9.18 28.87 2.75
N LEU A 602 9.44 29.12 1.46
CA LEU A 602 9.52 30.48 0.92
C LEU A 602 8.19 31.22 1.03
N ARG A 603 7.06 30.54 0.78
CA ARG A 603 5.72 31.11 0.94
C ARG A 603 5.49 31.59 2.38
N ASN A 604 5.85 30.77 3.36
CA ASN A 604 5.63 31.08 4.77
C ASN A 604 6.60 32.15 5.29
N GLU A 605 7.83 32.18 4.78
CA GLU A 605 8.86 33.12 5.22
C GLU A 605 8.77 34.49 4.51
N TYR A 606 8.06 34.58 3.38
CA TYR A 606 8.05 35.75 2.49
C TYR A 606 7.79 37.08 3.22
N ALA A 607 6.79 37.10 4.10
CA ALA A 607 6.39 38.29 4.84
C ALA A 607 7.46 38.77 5.85
N SER A 608 8.38 37.88 6.25
CA SER A 608 9.46 38.20 7.20
C SER A 608 10.74 38.71 6.52
N LEU A 609 10.82 38.65 5.18
CA LEU A 609 11.92 39.20 4.39
C LEU A 609 11.98 40.73 4.52
N LYS A 610 13.17 41.26 4.82
CA LYS A 610 13.35 42.66 5.24
C LYS A 610 13.64 43.60 4.08
N THR A 611 14.26 43.10 3.02
CA THR A 611 14.72 43.92 1.90
C THR A 611 13.97 43.59 0.61
N ASP A 612 13.80 44.59 -0.25
CA ASP A 612 13.24 44.39 -1.60
C ASP A 612 14.11 43.45 -2.46
N ALA A 613 15.42 43.40 -2.20
CA ALA A 613 16.32 42.46 -2.85
C ALA A 613 15.99 41.00 -2.47
N GLU A 614 15.85 40.70 -1.18
CA GLU A 614 15.44 39.38 -0.70
C GLU A 614 14.06 38.99 -1.24
N LYS A 615 13.09 39.91 -1.19
CA LYS A 615 11.72 39.71 -1.71
C LYS A 615 11.69 39.44 -3.21
N ARG A 616 12.54 40.10 -4.01
CA ARG A 616 12.69 39.84 -5.45
C ARG A 616 13.31 38.47 -5.71
N THR A 617 14.36 38.10 -4.98
CA THR A 617 14.99 36.78 -5.10
C THR A 617 14.01 35.67 -4.74
N ALA A 618 13.26 35.82 -3.64
CA ALA A 618 12.25 34.85 -3.24
C ALA A 618 11.11 34.73 -4.27
N LYS A 619 10.64 35.85 -4.86
CA LYS A 619 9.66 35.82 -5.96
C LYS A 619 10.19 35.09 -7.20
N ALA A 620 11.45 35.34 -7.59
CA ALA A 620 12.07 34.66 -8.71
C ALA A 620 12.18 33.15 -8.47
N GLU A 621 12.54 32.74 -7.25
CA GLU A 621 12.61 31.32 -6.90
C GLU A 621 11.22 30.67 -6.83
N LEU A 622 10.21 31.34 -6.29
CA LEU A 622 8.82 30.88 -6.35
C LEU A 622 8.34 30.70 -7.79
N ALA A 623 8.64 31.63 -8.70
CA ALA A 623 8.33 31.48 -10.13
C ALA A 623 9.02 30.25 -10.74
N ARG A 624 10.31 30.06 -10.44
CA ARG A 624 11.08 28.91 -10.92
C ARG A 624 10.50 27.59 -10.42
N LEU A 625 10.11 27.52 -9.14
CA LEU A 625 9.49 26.34 -8.54
C LEU A 625 8.13 26.02 -9.17
N LEU A 626 7.28 27.03 -9.41
CA LEU A 626 5.98 26.85 -10.06
C LEU A 626 6.12 26.33 -11.49
N GLU A 627 7.07 26.86 -12.26
CA GLU A 627 7.37 26.37 -13.62
C GLU A 627 7.94 24.94 -13.60
N ALA A 628 8.84 24.65 -12.65
CA ALA A 628 9.38 23.30 -12.47
C ALA A 628 8.26 22.29 -12.14
N GLU A 629 7.39 22.60 -11.18
CA GLU A 629 6.27 21.74 -10.80
C GLU A 629 5.29 21.52 -11.95
N LYS A 630 4.99 22.56 -12.74
CA LYS A 630 4.19 22.45 -13.96
C LYS A 630 4.81 21.46 -14.95
N ALA A 631 6.12 21.53 -15.17
CA ALA A 631 6.83 20.62 -16.06
C ALA A 631 6.84 19.17 -15.55
N LEU A 632 7.04 18.96 -14.24
CA LEU A 632 6.99 17.63 -13.64
C LEU A 632 5.60 17.00 -13.77
N ALA A 633 4.53 17.76 -13.50
CA ALA A 633 3.16 17.30 -13.61
C ALA A 633 2.81 16.86 -15.05
N LEU A 634 3.18 17.66 -16.06
CA LEU A 634 2.94 17.33 -17.46
C LEU A 634 3.79 16.14 -17.95
N THR A 635 4.98 15.96 -17.39
CA THR A 635 5.82 14.78 -17.68
C THR A 635 5.18 13.52 -17.09
N LEU A 636 4.77 13.57 -15.82
CA LEU A 636 4.10 12.46 -15.14
C LEU A 636 2.79 12.09 -15.83
N ARG A 637 2.04 13.09 -16.31
CA ARG A 637 0.80 12.89 -17.07
C ARG A 637 1.04 12.04 -18.31
N ASN A 638 2.08 12.34 -19.08
CA ASN A 638 2.40 11.57 -20.28
C ASN A 638 2.83 10.13 -19.94
N LEU A 639 3.51 9.92 -18.81
CA LEU A 639 3.86 8.57 -18.35
C LEU A 639 2.60 7.79 -17.95
N GLN A 640 1.71 8.41 -17.18
CA GLN A 640 0.45 7.78 -16.75
C GLN A 640 -0.44 7.43 -17.95
N LEU A 641 -0.58 8.36 -18.91
CA LEU A 641 -1.31 8.09 -20.16
C LEU A 641 -0.69 6.93 -20.95
N ALA A 642 0.60 6.67 -20.85
CA ALA A 642 1.27 5.58 -21.56
C ALA A 642 1.28 4.26 -20.77
N ASP A 643 0.96 4.28 -19.48
CA ASP A 643 1.04 3.14 -18.59
C ASP A 643 0.02 3.26 -17.45
N SER A 644 -1.10 2.55 -17.63
CA SER A 644 -2.23 2.58 -16.70
C SER A 644 -1.89 2.11 -15.28
N ARG A 645 -0.72 1.50 -15.05
CA ARG A 645 -0.30 1.05 -13.70
C ARG A 645 0.17 2.20 -12.83
N ILE A 646 0.60 3.31 -13.43
CA ILE A 646 1.17 4.46 -12.71
C ILE A 646 0.06 5.20 -11.95
N GLY A 647 0.35 5.54 -10.70
CA GLY A 647 -0.58 6.17 -9.78
C GLY A 647 -1.55 5.20 -9.11
N PHE A 648 -1.59 3.93 -9.50
CA PHE A 648 -2.49 2.93 -8.92
C PHE A 648 -1.86 2.12 -7.79
N GLU A 649 -2.61 1.94 -6.70
CA GLU A 649 -2.31 1.03 -5.58
C GLU A 649 -3.63 0.39 -5.10
N ALA A 650 -3.60 -0.88 -4.70
CA ALA A 650 -4.82 -1.68 -4.51
C ALA A 650 -5.78 -1.13 -3.43
N SER A 651 -5.25 -0.61 -2.32
CA SER A 651 -6.04 -0.10 -1.19
C SER A 651 -6.39 1.39 -1.25
N ASN A 652 -5.89 2.10 -2.26
CA ASN A 652 -6.17 3.52 -2.50
C ASN A 652 -6.75 3.78 -3.89
N HIS A 653 -6.79 2.78 -4.76
CA HIS A 653 -6.99 2.91 -6.20
C HIS A 653 -5.98 3.88 -6.81
N TYR A 654 -6.43 4.87 -7.60
CA TYR A 654 -5.52 5.89 -8.11
C TYR A 654 -5.28 6.99 -7.08
N PHE A 655 -4.01 7.31 -6.79
CA PHE A 655 -3.61 8.54 -6.10
C PHE A 655 -3.78 9.78 -6.99
N TYR A 656 -3.66 9.59 -8.29
CA TYR A 656 -3.93 10.58 -9.32
C TYR A 656 -4.26 9.91 -10.65
N ILE A 657 -5.02 10.62 -11.47
CA ILE A 657 -5.26 10.32 -12.88
C ILE A 657 -4.73 11.50 -13.75
N PRO A 658 -4.70 11.40 -15.09
CA PRO A 658 -4.19 12.48 -15.94
C PRO A 658 -4.77 13.85 -15.64
N GLU A 659 -6.07 13.90 -15.34
CA GLU A 659 -6.82 15.12 -15.05
C GLU A 659 -6.33 15.82 -13.78
N ASP A 660 -5.86 15.09 -12.76
CA ASP A 660 -5.34 15.69 -11.53
C ASP A 660 -3.96 16.35 -11.78
N LEU A 661 -3.19 15.78 -12.71
CA LEU A 661 -1.90 16.34 -13.14
C LEU A 661 -2.10 17.55 -14.06
N GLU A 662 -3.16 17.55 -14.86
CA GLU A 662 -3.62 18.72 -15.61
C GLU A 662 -4.08 19.84 -14.66
N GLU A 663 -4.82 19.49 -13.60
CA GLU A 663 -5.24 20.42 -12.57
C GLU A 663 -4.04 21.05 -11.87
N LYS A 664 -3.03 20.27 -11.48
CA LYS A 664 -1.76 20.81 -10.95
C LYS A 664 -1.13 21.81 -11.91
N ALA A 665 -1.06 21.51 -13.20
CA ALA A 665 -0.46 22.41 -14.19
C ALA A 665 -1.24 23.73 -14.30
N ILE A 666 -2.58 23.67 -14.24
CA ILE A 666 -3.46 24.84 -14.21
C ILE A 666 -3.27 25.61 -12.89
N ASN A 667 -3.17 24.92 -11.75
CA ASN A 667 -2.90 25.50 -10.43
C ASN A 667 -1.57 26.27 -10.42
N CYS A 668 -0.50 25.72 -10.99
CA CYS A 668 0.78 26.42 -11.08
C CYS A 668 0.68 27.67 -11.97
N GLU A 669 0.00 27.57 -13.12
CA GLU A 669 -0.25 28.72 -14.00
C GLU A 669 -1.10 29.81 -13.31
N TYR A 670 -2.09 29.39 -12.50
CA TYR A 670 -2.89 30.27 -11.63
C TYR A 670 -2.03 31.04 -10.65
N LEU A 671 -1.17 30.34 -9.92
CA LEU A 671 -0.30 30.97 -8.95
C LEU A 671 0.71 31.93 -9.60
N LEU A 672 1.23 31.58 -10.78
CA LEU A 672 2.16 32.43 -11.53
C LEU A 672 1.55 33.75 -11.99
N LYS A 673 0.30 33.73 -12.46
CA LYS A 673 -0.35 34.92 -13.07
C LYS A 673 -1.16 35.74 -12.10
N SER A 674 -1.72 35.13 -11.05
CA SER A 674 -2.68 35.79 -10.17
C SER A 674 -2.17 35.98 -8.75
N TRP A 675 -1.41 35.03 -8.20
CA TRP A 675 -0.95 35.13 -6.81
C TRP A 675 0.42 35.78 -6.69
N LEU A 676 1.40 35.32 -7.48
CA LEU A 676 2.78 35.75 -7.36
C LEU A 676 3.00 37.25 -7.65
N PRO A 677 2.31 37.89 -8.63
CA PRO A 677 2.40 39.34 -8.83
C PRO A 677 1.91 40.12 -7.61
N ASP A 678 0.84 39.64 -6.98
CA ASP A 678 0.14 40.28 -5.87
C ASP A 678 0.74 39.97 -4.49
N LEU A 679 1.70 39.04 -4.43
CA LEU A 679 2.39 38.67 -3.19
C LEU A 679 3.16 39.87 -2.63
N LYS A 680 2.91 40.25 -1.37
CA LYS A 680 3.48 41.45 -0.72
C LYS A 680 4.34 41.11 0.48
#